data_AF-V4KLR1-F1
#
_entry.id   AF-V4KLR1-F1
#
_cell.length_a   1.000
_cell.length_b   1.000
_cell.length_c   1.000
_cell.angle_alpha   90.00
_cell.angle_beta   90.00
_cell.angle_gamma   90.00
#
_symmetry.space_group_name_H-M   'P 1'
#
loop_
_entity.id
_entity.type
_entity.pdbx_description
1 polymer ?
#
loop_
_entity_poly.entity_id
_entity_poly.type
_entity_poly.pdbx_seq_one_letter_code
_entity_poly.pdbx_strand_id
1 'polypeptide(L)'
;MESIGSHCCGSPFTFITRNSSLPRIVNFTRSVHLGRQSQRLRNSPSRLTCAASSTIEEQRKKKDGSGTKVKLNVRLNHQVNFGEHVAMFGSAKEIGSWKKKSPLTWTENGWVCELELSGGQVLEYKFVIVHNDGSLSWESGDNRVLKLPNSGSFSVVCHWDATGETLDFPQEVASDGHDDSDKHDVVDDRVVGSENGAQLHKSTLAGQWQGKDASFMRSNEHGNREVGRNWDTTGLEGSALKMVEGDRNSRNWWRKLEMVREVIVGSLEREERLKALIYSAVYLKWINTGQIPCFEDGGHHRPNRHAEISRLIFRELEHICSKKDATAEEVLVSRKIHPCLPSFKAEFTASVPLTRIRDIAHRNDIPHDLKQEIKHTIQNKLHRNAGPEDLIATEAMLERITETPGQYSGDFVEQFKIFHNELKDFFNAGSLTEQLDSMKISMDERGLSALSLFFECKSGLDASGESTNVLELIKTMHSLASLRETIIKELNSGLRNDAPDAAIAMRQKWRLCEIGLEDYFFVLLSRFLNALETIGGAVQLAKDVESGNVASWNDPLDALVLGVHQVGLSGWKKEECLAIGNELLAWRERDLLEKEGEEDGRTIWAMRLKATLDRARRLTAEYSDLLLQIFPPNVEILGKALGIPENSVRTYTEAEIRAGIIFQISKLCTVLLKAVRNSLGSEGWDVIVPGSTSGTLVQVESIVPGSFPSTGGGPIILLVNKADGDEEVSAANGNIAGVMLLQELPHLSHLGVRARQEKIVFVTCDDDDKVADIRRLVGKYVRLEASPSHVNLILSAEGKSRTSKSNANKKTDKKSSSVDDEESKPVSSSSDSLLNSSKDIPSGGIISLADSDASTSGSKAAACGLLASLAAASSRGKIF
;
A
#
# COMPACT_ATOMS: atom_id res chain seq x y z
N MET A 1 49.23 39.09 32.84
CA MET A 1 48.44 39.71 33.93
C MET A 1 47.02 39.79 33.41
N GLU A 2 46.00 39.09 33.86
CA GLU A 2 45.64 38.15 34.93
C GLU A 2 44.36 37.45 34.38
N SER A 3 43.88 36.26 34.74
CA SER A 3 44.29 35.14 35.58
C SER A 3 43.10 34.14 35.56
N ILE A 4 43.35 32.89 36.00
CA ILE A 4 42.39 31.90 36.56
C ILE A 4 41.42 31.23 35.54
N GLY A 5 41.39 29.91 35.30
CA GLY A 5 41.88 28.74 36.04
C GLY A 5 40.71 27.83 36.40
N SER A 6 40.68 26.59 35.91
CA SER A 6 40.51 25.37 36.72
C SER A 6 40.11 24.15 35.89
N HIS A 7 40.91 23.10 36.04
CA HIS A 7 40.67 21.74 35.58
C HIS A 7 39.68 21.01 36.50
N CYS A 8 38.87 20.11 35.94
CA CYS A 8 38.37 18.93 36.65
C CYS A 8 38.58 17.68 35.79
N CYS A 9 39.23 16.69 36.41
CA CYS A 9 39.57 15.38 35.86
C CYS A 9 38.31 14.55 35.56
N GLY A 10 38.24 13.98 34.36
CA GLY A 10 37.44 12.80 34.06
C GLY A 10 38.37 11.60 33.85
N SER A 11 38.19 10.55 34.64
CA SER A 11 38.84 9.25 34.43
C SER A 11 38.09 8.44 33.36
N PRO A 12 38.77 7.54 32.63
CA PRO A 12 38.25 6.92 31.41
C PRO A 12 37.54 5.60 31.71
N PHE A 13 36.37 5.40 31.11
CA PHE A 13 35.77 4.06 30.98
C PHE A 13 36.10 3.49 29.60
N THR A 14 36.83 2.38 29.63
CA THR A 14 37.35 1.60 28.53
C THR A 14 36.24 0.86 27.79
N PHE A 15 36.14 1.11 26.48
CA PHE A 15 35.38 0.30 25.53
C PHE A 15 36.07 -1.04 25.33
N ILE A 16 35.42 -2.14 25.70
CA ILE A 16 35.81 -3.49 25.26
C ILE A 16 34.96 -3.81 24.02
N THR A 17 35.53 -3.56 22.85
CA THR A 17 35.05 -4.11 21.58
C THR A 17 35.44 -5.58 21.52
N ARG A 18 34.49 -6.49 21.77
CA ARG A 18 34.65 -7.91 21.45
C ARG A 18 34.06 -8.16 20.05
N ASN A 19 34.96 -8.44 19.11
CA ASN A 19 34.64 -9.10 17.85
C ASN A 19 33.92 -10.42 18.12
N SER A 20 32.64 -10.54 17.73
CA SER A 20 31.96 -11.83 17.59
C SER A 20 32.02 -12.24 16.12
N SER A 21 32.94 -13.16 15.85
CA SER A 21 33.07 -13.93 14.63
C SER A 21 31.81 -14.77 14.37
N LEU A 22 31.29 -14.69 13.14
CA LEU A 22 30.28 -15.59 12.58
C LEU A 22 30.68 -17.07 12.74
N PRO A 23 29.77 -17.98 13.15
CA PRO A 23 30.09 -19.40 13.22
C PRO A 23 30.14 -20.04 11.82
N ARG A 24 31.21 -20.81 11.59
CA ARG A 24 31.42 -21.68 10.42
C ARG A 24 30.41 -22.82 10.42
N ILE A 25 29.67 -22.97 9.32
CA ILE A 25 28.84 -24.15 9.06
C ILE A 25 29.76 -25.34 8.72
N VAL A 26 29.66 -26.39 9.52
CA VAL A 26 30.33 -27.68 9.30
C VAL A 26 29.34 -28.60 8.59
N ASN A 27 29.69 -29.02 7.37
CA ASN A 27 28.92 -29.97 6.57
C ASN A 27 28.89 -31.36 7.24
N PHE A 28 27.73 -31.81 7.68
CA PHE A 28 27.45 -33.22 7.96
C PHE A 28 26.65 -33.82 6.82
N THR A 29 27.29 -34.68 6.03
CA THR A 29 26.64 -35.51 5.01
C THR A 29 25.96 -36.71 5.68
N ARG A 30 24.64 -36.86 5.51
CA ARG A 30 23.92 -38.09 5.86
C ARG A 30 23.33 -38.70 4.60
N SER A 31 23.90 -39.84 4.21
CA SER A 31 23.44 -40.71 3.12
C SER A 31 22.16 -41.44 3.55
N VAL A 32 21.12 -41.39 2.70
CA VAL A 32 19.96 -42.29 2.78
C VAL A 32 19.75 -42.93 1.42
N HIS A 33 19.78 -44.27 1.41
CA HIS A 33 19.52 -45.15 0.28
C HIS A 33 18.04 -45.12 -0.14
N LEU A 34 17.77 -44.93 -1.43
CA LEU A 34 16.47 -45.21 -2.05
C LEU A 34 16.61 -46.39 -3.02
N GLY A 35 15.92 -47.48 -2.67
CA GLY A 35 15.83 -48.71 -3.43
C GLY A 35 14.94 -48.58 -4.66
N ARG A 36 15.45 -49.11 -5.77
CA ARG A 36 14.83 -49.14 -7.10
C ARG A 36 14.00 -50.41 -7.23
N GLN A 37 12.71 -50.31 -7.57
CA GLN A 37 11.98 -51.44 -8.15
C GLN A 37 11.17 -50.99 -9.38
N SER A 38 11.42 -51.73 -10.46
CA SER A 38 10.83 -51.67 -11.79
C SER A 38 9.81 -52.80 -11.89
N GLN A 39 8.66 -52.56 -12.54
CA GLN A 39 7.94 -53.64 -13.23
C GLN A 39 7.08 -53.13 -14.40
N ARG A 40 6.99 -54.01 -15.40
CA ARG A 40 6.69 -53.76 -16.82
C ARG A 40 5.22 -53.94 -17.17
N LEU A 41 4.80 -53.13 -18.14
CA LEU A 41 3.89 -53.37 -19.29
C LEU A 41 3.26 -54.76 -19.47
N ARG A 42 1.96 -54.77 -19.85
CA ARG A 42 1.39 -55.67 -20.87
C ARG A 42 0.19 -55.01 -21.57
N ASN A 43 0.14 -55.17 -22.89
CA ASN A 43 -0.80 -54.56 -23.81
C ASN A 43 -1.53 -55.65 -24.63
N SER A 44 -2.74 -55.30 -25.11
CA SER A 44 -3.44 -55.79 -26.33
C SER A 44 -4.23 -57.15 -26.30
N PRO A 45 -5.09 -57.45 -27.30
CA PRO A 45 -6.34 -56.74 -27.73
C PRO A 45 -7.48 -57.72 -28.14
N SER A 46 -8.68 -57.24 -28.53
CA SER A 46 -9.63 -58.01 -29.38
C SER A 46 -10.57 -57.12 -30.21
N ARG A 47 -10.95 -57.63 -31.39
CA ARG A 47 -11.51 -56.95 -32.57
C ARG A 47 -12.87 -57.57 -32.95
N LEU A 48 -13.71 -56.76 -33.62
CA LEU A 48 -14.75 -57.08 -34.63
C LEU A 48 -16.06 -57.79 -34.24
N THR A 49 -17.20 -57.24 -34.71
CA THR A 49 -17.97 -57.82 -35.85
C THR A 49 -19.11 -56.90 -36.35
N CYS A 50 -19.34 -56.96 -37.66
CA CYS A 50 -20.35 -56.26 -38.48
C CYS A 50 -21.69 -57.00 -38.54
N ALA A 51 -22.78 -56.32 -38.93
CA ALA A 51 -23.70 -56.75 -40.02
C ALA A 51 -24.85 -55.74 -40.23
N ALA A 52 -25.43 -55.74 -41.44
CA ALA A 52 -26.21 -54.68 -42.06
C ALA A 52 -27.68 -55.06 -42.40
N SER A 53 -28.50 -54.01 -42.61
CA SER A 53 -29.41 -53.78 -43.76
C SER A 53 -30.96 -53.88 -43.64
N SER A 54 -31.60 -52.92 -44.33
CA SER A 54 -33.00 -52.77 -44.83
C SER A 54 -34.13 -52.46 -43.80
N THR A 55 -35.14 -51.60 -44.01
CA THR A 55 -35.70 -50.90 -45.19
C THR A 55 -36.56 -49.69 -44.75
N ILE A 56 -36.95 -48.87 -45.73
CA ILE A 56 -37.59 -47.54 -45.74
C ILE A 56 -39.04 -47.49 -45.18
N GLU A 57 -39.37 -46.47 -44.37
CA GLU A 57 -40.60 -45.65 -44.52
C GLU A 57 -40.51 -44.32 -43.74
N GLU A 58 -41.09 -43.27 -44.32
CA GLU A 58 -40.82 -41.86 -44.08
C GLU A 58 -41.90 -41.24 -43.16
N GLN A 59 -41.56 -40.73 -41.96
CA GLN A 59 -42.43 -39.81 -41.18
C GLN A 59 -41.65 -38.79 -40.33
N ARG A 60 -42.17 -37.56 -40.35
CA ARG A 60 -41.70 -36.32 -39.69
C ARG A 60 -41.58 -36.43 -38.15
N LYS A 61 -40.44 -36.00 -37.58
CA LYS A 61 -40.31 -34.99 -36.48
C LYS A 61 -38.91 -34.95 -35.85
N LYS A 62 -38.49 -33.71 -35.55
CA LYS A 62 -37.45 -33.26 -34.58
C LYS A 62 -36.05 -33.87 -34.73
N LYS A 63 -35.10 -33.05 -35.18
CA LYS A 63 -33.69 -33.22 -34.79
C LYS A 63 -33.34 -32.14 -33.77
N ASP A 64 -33.21 -32.57 -32.52
CA ASP A 64 -32.36 -31.91 -31.54
C ASP A 64 -30.97 -31.76 -32.16
N GLY A 65 -30.59 -30.53 -32.47
CA GLY A 65 -29.21 -30.17 -32.75
C GLY A 65 -28.53 -29.99 -31.40
N SER A 66 -27.67 -30.93 -31.03
CA SER A 66 -26.65 -30.73 -30.00
C SER A 66 -25.84 -29.49 -30.39
N GLY A 67 -26.23 -28.32 -29.88
CA GLY A 67 -25.66 -27.03 -30.25
C GLY A 67 -24.22 -26.93 -29.79
N THR A 68 -23.32 -26.66 -30.72
CA THR A 68 -21.96 -26.24 -30.42
C THR A 68 -22.03 -24.95 -29.60
N LYS A 69 -21.39 -24.95 -28.42
CA LYS A 69 -21.42 -23.82 -27.49
C LYS A 69 -20.27 -22.86 -27.77
N VAL A 70 -20.52 -21.58 -27.56
CA VAL A 70 -19.56 -20.48 -27.67
C VAL A 70 -19.42 -19.83 -26.30
N LYS A 71 -18.20 -19.69 -25.81
CA LYS A 71 -17.91 -18.87 -24.64
C LYS A 71 -17.57 -17.46 -25.12
N LEU A 72 -18.32 -16.47 -24.65
CA LEU A 72 -18.13 -15.07 -25.01
C LEU A 72 -17.87 -14.26 -23.74
N ASN A 73 -16.71 -13.63 -23.65
CA ASN A 73 -16.39 -12.64 -22.63
C ASN A 73 -16.64 -11.24 -23.21
N VAL A 74 -17.59 -10.51 -22.64
CA VAL A 74 -17.92 -9.13 -23.03
C VAL A 74 -17.36 -8.19 -21.98
N ARG A 75 -16.45 -7.29 -22.37
CA ARG A 75 -15.87 -6.26 -21.52
C ARG A 75 -16.32 -4.88 -21.98
N LEU A 76 -17.02 -4.13 -21.15
CA LEU A 76 -17.35 -2.72 -21.35
C LEU A 76 -16.33 -1.82 -20.63
N ASN A 77 -15.61 -1.01 -21.40
CA ASN A 77 -14.74 0.02 -20.88
C ASN A 77 -15.54 1.30 -20.61
N HIS A 78 -16.12 1.41 -19.40
CA HIS A 78 -16.88 2.57 -18.96
C HIS A 78 -16.84 2.72 -17.45
N GLN A 79 -16.71 3.95 -16.95
CA GLN A 79 -16.77 4.26 -15.52
C GLN A 79 -18.14 4.84 -15.17
N VAL A 80 -18.66 4.48 -14.00
CA VAL A 80 -19.94 4.95 -13.46
C VAL A 80 -19.72 5.57 -12.08
N ASN A 81 -20.68 6.33 -11.56
CA ASN A 81 -20.54 6.95 -10.24
C ASN A 81 -20.62 5.91 -9.12
N PHE A 82 -20.12 6.27 -7.94
CA PHE A 82 -20.10 5.35 -6.80
C PHE A 82 -21.52 4.92 -6.38
N GLY A 83 -21.70 3.60 -6.25
CA GLY A 83 -22.98 2.94 -5.99
C GLY A 83 -23.78 2.55 -7.24
N GLU A 84 -23.45 3.11 -8.41
CA GLU A 84 -24.05 2.72 -9.67
C GLU A 84 -23.44 1.40 -10.15
N HIS A 85 -24.22 0.59 -10.89
CA HIS A 85 -23.72 -0.64 -11.49
C HIS A 85 -24.17 -0.76 -12.94
N VAL A 86 -23.35 -1.41 -13.77
CA VAL A 86 -23.71 -1.69 -15.16
C VAL A 86 -24.40 -3.05 -15.25
N ALA A 87 -25.46 -3.11 -16.05
CA ALA A 87 -26.08 -4.34 -16.47
C ALA A 87 -26.25 -4.38 -17.99
N MET A 88 -26.56 -5.56 -18.52
CA MET A 88 -26.82 -5.78 -19.93
C MET A 88 -28.17 -6.46 -20.11
N PHE A 89 -28.86 -6.07 -21.19
CA PHE A 89 -30.01 -6.79 -21.73
C PHE A 89 -29.67 -7.26 -23.14
N GLY A 90 -30.22 -8.39 -23.55
CA GLY A 90 -30.18 -8.74 -24.97
C GLY A 90 -31.09 -9.89 -25.36
N SER A 91 -30.94 -10.32 -26.62
CA SER A 91 -31.84 -11.27 -27.27
C SER A 91 -31.72 -12.69 -26.73
N ALA A 92 -30.52 -13.10 -26.31
CA ALA A 92 -30.27 -14.44 -25.78
C ALA A 92 -30.90 -14.65 -24.40
N LYS A 93 -31.21 -15.90 -24.05
CA LYS A 93 -31.91 -16.24 -22.80
C LYS A 93 -31.04 -15.96 -21.57
N GLU A 94 -29.74 -16.13 -21.75
CA GLU A 94 -28.66 -15.95 -20.77
C GLU A 94 -28.51 -14.48 -20.35
N ILE A 95 -28.89 -13.55 -21.26
CA ILE A 95 -28.97 -12.10 -21.01
C ILE A 95 -30.42 -11.60 -20.95
N GLY A 96 -31.33 -12.52 -20.61
CA GLY A 96 -32.69 -12.22 -20.16
C GLY A 96 -33.73 -11.98 -21.25
N SER A 97 -33.42 -12.20 -22.54
CA SER A 97 -34.36 -12.00 -23.68
C SER A 97 -35.09 -10.65 -23.61
N TRP A 98 -34.34 -9.58 -23.34
CA TRP A 98 -34.83 -8.21 -23.13
C TRP A 98 -35.79 -8.00 -21.94
N LYS A 99 -35.98 -9.00 -21.07
CA LYS A 99 -36.90 -8.94 -19.92
C LYS A 99 -36.21 -8.91 -18.56
N LYS A 100 -35.01 -9.47 -18.46
CA LYS A 100 -34.23 -9.53 -17.21
C LYS A 100 -32.85 -8.92 -17.44
N LYS A 101 -32.40 -8.10 -16.49
CA LYS A 101 -31.04 -7.55 -16.50
C LYS A 101 -30.02 -8.62 -16.08
N SER A 102 -28.93 -8.73 -16.82
CA SER A 102 -27.75 -9.50 -16.40
C SER A 102 -26.69 -8.54 -15.89
N PRO A 103 -26.34 -8.58 -14.58
CA PRO A 103 -25.36 -7.66 -14.01
C PRO A 103 -23.97 -7.95 -14.61
N LEU A 104 -23.17 -6.89 -14.79
CA LEU A 104 -21.75 -7.01 -15.10
C LEU A 104 -20.96 -6.93 -13.79
N THR A 105 -19.81 -7.61 -13.78
CA THR A 105 -18.85 -7.54 -12.67
C THR A 105 -17.80 -6.49 -12.99
N TRP A 106 -17.56 -5.55 -12.06
CA TRP A 106 -16.48 -4.57 -12.23
C TRP A 106 -15.11 -5.24 -12.07
N THR A 107 -14.16 -4.88 -12.93
CA THR A 107 -12.73 -5.25 -12.87
C THR A 107 -11.89 -4.01 -13.14
N GLU A 108 -10.59 -4.03 -12.83
CA GLU A 108 -9.67 -2.91 -13.13
C GLU A 108 -9.65 -2.53 -14.62
N ASN A 109 -9.96 -3.49 -15.49
CA ASN A 109 -10.00 -3.33 -16.94
C ASN A 109 -11.39 -2.94 -17.49
N GLY A 110 -12.40 -2.73 -16.64
CA GLY A 110 -13.78 -2.41 -17.03
C GLY A 110 -14.83 -3.40 -16.51
N TRP A 111 -16.08 -3.23 -16.95
CA TRP A 111 -17.20 -4.09 -16.59
C TRP A 111 -17.23 -5.35 -17.45
N VAL A 112 -17.28 -6.54 -16.84
CA VAL A 112 -17.14 -7.82 -17.53
C VAL A 112 -18.38 -8.69 -17.35
N CYS A 113 -18.78 -9.40 -18.40
CA CYS A 113 -19.79 -10.46 -18.36
C CYS A 113 -19.36 -11.64 -19.22
N GLU A 114 -19.34 -12.83 -18.64
CA GLU A 114 -19.08 -14.08 -19.35
C GLU A 114 -20.39 -14.78 -19.70
N LEU A 115 -20.52 -15.19 -20.96
CA LEU A 115 -21.72 -15.79 -21.52
C LEU A 115 -21.39 -17.11 -22.21
N GLU A 116 -22.21 -18.13 -21.99
CA GLU A 116 -22.15 -19.40 -22.72
C GLU A 116 -23.37 -19.51 -23.63
N LEU A 117 -23.17 -19.27 -24.94
CA LEU A 117 -24.23 -19.10 -25.93
C LEU A 117 -24.21 -20.23 -26.97
N SER A 118 -25.32 -20.40 -27.70
CA SER A 118 -25.35 -21.30 -28.86
C SER A 118 -24.67 -20.65 -30.06
N GLY A 119 -23.68 -21.32 -30.65
CA GLY A 119 -22.93 -20.81 -31.80
C GLY A 119 -23.78 -20.65 -33.06
N GLY A 120 -23.32 -19.80 -33.97
CA GLY A 120 -23.97 -19.54 -35.27
C GLY A 120 -25.22 -18.65 -35.21
N GLN A 121 -25.51 -18.02 -34.07
CA GLN A 121 -26.63 -17.08 -33.90
C GLN A 121 -26.17 -15.62 -33.89
N VAL A 122 -27.11 -14.72 -34.19
CA VAL A 122 -26.89 -13.27 -34.03
C VAL A 122 -27.34 -12.86 -32.64
N LEU A 123 -26.41 -12.31 -31.86
CA LEU A 123 -26.67 -11.75 -30.54
C LEU A 123 -26.94 -10.26 -30.68
N GLU A 124 -28.07 -9.80 -30.15
CA GLU A 124 -28.35 -8.36 -30.00
C GLU A 124 -28.33 -8.02 -28.52
N TYR A 125 -27.67 -6.94 -28.13
CA TYR A 125 -27.60 -6.53 -26.74
C TYR A 125 -27.39 -5.03 -26.57
N LYS A 126 -27.64 -4.56 -25.35
CA LYS A 126 -27.47 -3.17 -24.96
C LYS A 126 -27.08 -3.05 -23.48
N PHE A 127 -26.21 -2.09 -23.16
CA PHE A 127 -25.82 -1.78 -21.78
C PHE A 127 -26.75 -0.76 -21.12
N VAL A 128 -26.85 -0.86 -19.80
CA VAL A 128 -27.63 0.04 -18.97
C VAL A 128 -26.89 0.32 -17.66
N ILE A 129 -26.87 1.58 -17.25
CA ILE A 129 -26.43 2.00 -15.92
C ILE A 129 -27.64 1.94 -14.99
N VAL A 130 -27.48 1.28 -13.86
CA VAL A 130 -28.47 1.23 -12.78
C VAL A 130 -28.02 2.17 -11.68
N HIS A 131 -28.79 3.23 -11.45
CA HIS A 131 -28.51 4.25 -10.47
C HIS A 131 -28.86 3.80 -9.04
N ASN A 132 -28.39 4.56 -8.03
CA ASN A 132 -28.61 4.30 -6.61
C ASN A 132 -30.10 4.27 -6.20
N ASP A 133 -30.96 4.97 -6.94
CA ASP A 133 -32.41 5.02 -6.74
C ASP A 133 -33.17 3.89 -7.49
N GLY A 134 -32.43 3.05 -8.22
CA GLY A 134 -32.98 1.97 -9.06
C GLY A 134 -33.43 2.40 -10.45
N SER A 135 -33.27 3.68 -10.82
CA SER A 135 -33.53 4.16 -12.18
C SER A 135 -32.50 3.61 -13.18
N LEU A 136 -32.87 3.58 -14.46
CA LEU A 136 -32.09 2.95 -15.54
C LEU A 136 -31.74 3.98 -16.62
N SER A 137 -30.45 4.15 -16.91
CA SER A 137 -29.93 4.94 -18.02
C SER A 137 -29.34 4.04 -19.08
N TRP A 138 -29.97 4.00 -20.26
CA TRP A 138 -29.53 3.17 -21.38
C TRP A 138 -28.41 3.84 -22.16
N GLU A 139 -27.50 3.04 -22.73
CA GLU A 139 -26.57 3.57 -23.74
C GLU A 139 -27.35 4.09 -24.96
N SER A 140 -26.77 5.09 -25.61
CA SER A 140 -27.29 5.80 -26.78
C SER A 140 -27.04 5.02 -28.07
N GLY A 141 -27.95 5.18 -29.04
CA GLY A 141 -27.86 4.51 -30.35
C GLY A 141 -28.65 3.20 -30.45
N ASP A 142 -28.41 2.45 -31.52
CA ASP A 142 -29.10 1.19 -31.82
C ASP A 142 -28.59 0.03 -30.95
N ASN A 143 -29.27 -1.12 -31.00
CA ASN A 143 -28.78 -2.33 -30.33
C ASN A 143 -27.45 -2.77 -30.97
N ARG A 144 -26.50 -3.22 -30.15
CA ARG A 144 -25.26 -3.83 -30.64
C ARG A 144 -25.61 -5.18 -31.25
N VAL A 145 -25.05 -5.49 -32.40
CA VAL A 145 -25.31 -6.74 -33.14
C VAL A 145 -24.01 -7.50 -33.34
N LEU A 146 -23.90 -8.70 -32.77
CA LEU A 146 -22.72 -9.56 -32.84
C LEU A 146 -23.07 -10.92 -33.47
N LYS A 147 -22.36 -11.32 -34.53
CA LYS A 147 -22.58 -12.63 -35.18
C LYS A 147 -21.67 -13.68 -34.55
N LEU A 148 -22.22 -14.60 -33.76
CA LEU A 148 -21.42 -15.59 -33.04
C LEU A 148 -20.85 -16.66 -34.01
N PRO A 149 -19.56 -17.03 -33.87
CA PRO A 149 -18.98 -18.18 -34.54
C PRO A 149 -19.70 -19.49 -34.16
N ASN A 150 -19.43 -20.59 -34.88
CA ASN A 150 -20.11 -21.87 -34.59
C ASN A 150 -19.64 -22.51 -33.28
N SER A 151 -18.39 -22.30 -32.86
CA SER A 151 -17.79 -22.80 -31.61
C SER A 151 -16.52 -22.01 -31.29
N GLY A 152 -16.08 -22.01 -30.03
CA GLY A 152 -14.82 -21.36 -29.59
C GLY A 152 -15.00 -20.49 -28.34
N SER A 153 -13.90 -19.92 -27.85
CA SER A 153 -13.90 -18.93 -26.77
C SER A 153 -13.42 -17.58 -27.30
N PHE A 154 -14.22 -16.53 -27.11
CA PHE A 154 -13.96 -15.22 -27.67
C PHE A 154 -14.09 -14.13 -26.63
N SER A 155 -13.31 -13.06 -26.78
CA SER A 155 -13.41 -11.86 -25.96
C SER A 155 -13.67 -10.64 -26.83
N VAL A 156 -14.58 -9.78 -26.38
CA VAL A 156 -15.00 -8.57 -27.11
C VAL A 156 -14.95 -7.39 -26.16
N VAL A 157 -14.34 -6.30 -26.61
CA VAL A 157 -14.21 -5.05 -25.86
C VAL A 157 -15.17 -4.02 -26.45
N CYS A 158 -15.99 -3.41 -25.61
CA CYS A 158 -17.01 -2.42 -25.97
C CYS A 158 -16.74 -1.08 -25.28
N HIS A 159 -17.13 0.03 -25.91
CA HIS A 159 -17.08 1.37 -25.31
C HIS A 159 -18.48 1.98 -25.19
N TRP A 160 -18.77 2.70 -24.10
CA TRP A 160 -20.09 3.31 -23.88
C TRP A 160 -20.50 4.26 -25.01
N ASP A 161 -21.77 4.22 -25.42
CA ASP A 161 -22.37 4.97 -26.54
C ASP A 161 -21.74 4.71 -27.93
N ALA A 162 -20.73 3.83 -28.05
CA ALA A 162 -20.10 3.44 -29.32
C ALA A 162 -20.78 2.22 -29.95
N THR A 163 -22.11 2.25 -30.11
CA THR A 163 -22.91 1.09 -30.58
C THR A 163 -22.62 0.64 -32.02
N GLY A 164 -21.94 1.48 -32.82
CA GLY A 164 -21.52 1.17 -34.19
C GLY A 164 -20.07 0.71 -34.36
N GLU A 165 -19.33 0.43 -33.27
CA GLU A 165 -17.95 -0.04 -33.36
C GLU A 165 -17.86 -1.44 -33.99
N THR A 166 -16.83 -1.69 -34.81
CA THR A 166 -16.59 -3.00 -35.43
C THR A 166 -16.00 -3.96 -34.40
N LEU A 167 -16.77 -4.97 -34.01
CA LEU A 167 -16.36 -5.99 -33.05
C LEU A 167 -15.81 -7.21 -33.81
N ASP A 168 -14.48 -7.30 -33.96
CA ASP A 168 -13.81 -8.42 -34.61
C ASP A 168 -13.43 -9.52 -33.60
N PHE A 169 -13.62 -10.78 -33.99
CA PHE A 169 -13.13 -11.93 -33.22
C PHE A 169 -11.66 -12.22 -33.59
N PRO A 170 -10.72 -12.22 -32.64
CA PRO A 170 -9.36 -12.70 -32.92
C PRO A 170 -9.41 -14.17 -33.38
N GLN A 171 -8.81 -14.48 -34.53
CA GLN A 171 -8.83 -15.81 -35.14
C GLN A 171 -7.88 -16.77 -34.39
N GLU A 172 -8.39 -17.89 -33.86
CA GLU A 172 -7.59 -18.92 -33.16
C GLU A 172 -6.65 -19.69 -34.11
N VAL A 173 -5.39 -19.80 -33.70
CA VAL A 173 -4.38 -20.77 -34.15
C VAL A 173 -4.72 -22.15 -33.55
N ALA A 174 -4.82 -23.17 -34.39
CA ALA A 174 -5.14 -24.54 -33.98
C ALA A 174 -4.02 -25.19 -33.15
N SER A 175 -4.35 -25.73 -31.98
CA SER A 175 -3.48 -26.59 -31.17
C SER A 175 -4.02 -28.03 -31.11
N ASP A 176 -3.24 -28.99 -31.60
CA ASP A 176 -3.42 -30.42 -31.34
C ASP A 176 -3.06 -30.73 -29.87
N GLY A 177 -3.87 -31.56 -29.21
CA GLY A 177 -4.00 -31.59 -27.75
C GLY A 177 -3.22 -32.62 -26.95
N HIS A 178 -3.27 -32.46 -25.62
CA HIS A 178 -3.47 -33.54 -24.66
C HIS A 178 -3.94 -33.01 -23.29
N ASP A 179 -4.87 -33.77 -22.68
CA ASP A 179 -5.41 -33.69 -21.30
C ASP A 179 -4.34 -33.58 -20.21
N ASP A 180 -4.59 -32.84 -19.11
CA ASP A 180 -5.35 -33.36 -17.94
C ASP A 180 -5.48 -32.32 -16.79
N SER A 181 -6.65 -32.35 -16.15
CA SER A 181 -7.04 -32.02 -14.76
C SER A 181 -6.31 -30.99 -13.85
N ASP A 182 -7.18 -30.18 -13.20
CA ASP A 182 -7.21 -29.75 -11.79
C ASP A 182 -6.73 -28.33 -11.33
N LYS A 183 -7.65 -27.71 -10.57
CA LYS A 183 -7.54 -26.62 -9.56
C LYS A 183 -7.49 -25.16 -10.04
N HIS A 184 -8.61 -24.49 -9.80
CA HIS A 184 -8.75 -23.03 -9.77
C HIS A 184 -8.11 -22.47 -8.49
N ASP A 185 -6.93 -21.88 -8.63
CA ASP A 185 -6.40 -20.90 -7.68
C ASP A 185 -6.51 -19.49 -8.28
N VAL A 186 -6.85 -18.55 -7.41
CA VAL A 186 -7.09 -17.13 -7.64
C VAL A 186 -5.77 -16.47 -8.03
N VAL A 187 -5.68 -15.88 -9.23
CA VAL A 187 -4.47 -15.17 -9.69
C VAL A 187 -4.50 -13.73 -9.18
N ASP A 188 -3.69 -13.52 -8.15
CA ASP A 188 -3.15 -12.25 -7.65
C ASP A 188 -2.21 -11.67 -8.74
N ASP A 189 -2.50 -10.47 -9.25
CA ASP A 189 -1.64 -9.80 -10.22
C ASP A 189 -0.37 -9.31 -9.50
N ARG A 190 0.61 -10.20 -9.43
CA ARG A 190 1.97 -9.88 -9.00
C ARG A 190 2.93 -10.13 -10.14
N VAL A 191 3.69 -9.08 -10.43
CA VAL A 191 4.94 -9.11 -11.18
C VAL A 191 5.80 -10.31 -10.75
N VAL A 192 5.87 -11.32 -11.62
CA VAL A 192 6.82 -12.42 -11.52
C VAL A 192 7.50 -12.59 -12.87
N GLY A 193 8.80 -12.38 -12.87
CA GLY A 193 9.66 -12.58 -14.04
C GLY A 193 9.84 -14.06 -14.35
N SER A 194 9.79 -14.37 -15.64
CA SER A 194 10.41 -15.56 -16.20
C SER A 194 11.33 -15.08 -17.33
N GLU A 195 12.60 -14.87 -17.02
CA GLU A 195 13.61 -14.53 -18.02
C GLU A 195 14.04 -15.81 -18.73
N ASN A 196 13.45 -16.04 -19.91
CA ASN A 196 14.12 -16.64 -21.06
C ASN A 196 13.28 -16.41 -22.33
N GLY A 197 13.47 -15.23 -22.90
CA GLY A 197 12.82 -14.73 -24.12
C GLY A 197 12.69 -13.22 -23.99
N ALA A 198 13.24 -12.45 -24.92
CA ALA A 198 13.32 -11.00 -24.84
C ALA A 198 11.92 -10.33 -24.76
N GLN A 199 11.37 -10.22 -23.55
CA GLN A 199 10.12 -9.54 -23.26
C GLN A 199 10.43 -8.12 -22.79
N LEU A 200 9.69 -7.15 -23.32
CA LEU A 200 9.88 -5.72 -23.06
C LEU A 200 9.46 -5.38 -21.62
N HIS A 201 10.39 -5.01 -20.75
CA HIS A 201 10.05 -4.54 -19.40
C HIS A 201 9.39 -3.16 -19.46
N LYS A 202 8.12 -3.05 -19.04
CA LYS A 202 7.42 -1.78 -18.84
C LYS A 202 8.13 -0.93 -17.79
N SER A 203 8.23 0.40 -17.99
CA SER A 203 8.82 1.28 -16.99
C SER A 203 7.98 1.39 -15.72
N THR A 204 8.61 1.78 -14.62
CA THR A 204 7.94 2.04 -13.33
C THR A 204 6.83 3.10 -13.45
N LEU A 205 6.99 4.06 -14.38
CA LEU A 205 6.03 5.13 -14.62
C LEU A 205 4.78 4.62 -15.34
N ALA A 206 4.94 3.67 -16.26
CA ALA A 206 3.86 3.07 -17.03
C ALA A 206 2.83 2.35 -16.15
N GLY A 207 3.30 1.63 -15.13
CA GLY A 207 2.43 0.90 -14.20
C GLY A 207 1.56 1.79 -13.31
N GLN A 208 1.85 3.09 -13.22
CA GLN A 208 1.12 4.06 -12.39
C GLN A 208 0.35 5.10 -13.23
N TRP A 209 0.28 4.90 -14.56
CA TRP A 209 -0.33 5.87 -15.46
C TRP A 209 -1.86 5.89 -15.31
N GLN A 210 -2.39 7.06 -15.00
CA GLN A 210 -3.82 7.38 -14.91
C GLN A 210 -4.22 8.47 -15.92
N GLY A 211 -3.28 8.90 -16.75
CA GLY A 211 -3.52 9.83 -17.85
C GLY A 211 -4.18 9.14 -19.04
N LYS A 212 -4.34 9.90 -20.13
CA LYS A 212 -4.92 9.36 -21.37
C LYS A 212 -3.95 8.40 -22.06
N ASP A 213 -4.50 7.41 -22.75
CA ASP A 213 -3.72 6.49 -23.59
C ASP A 213 -2.96 7.23 -24.70
N ALA A 214 -1.86 6.63 -25.13
CA ALA A 214 -1.05 7.15 -26.22
C ALA A 214 -1.86 7.21 -27.52
N SER A 215 -2.01 8.41 -28.09
CA SER A 215 -2.66 8.63 -29.37
C SER A 215 -1.62 8.92 -30.44
N PHE A 216 -1.48 8.02 -31.42
CA PHE A 216 -0.52 8.17 -32.51
C PHE A 216 -1.04 9.12 -33.58
N MET A 217 -0.45 10.32 -33.63
CA MET A 217 -0.88 11.40 -34.50
C MET A 217 -0.07 11.42 -35.80
N ARG A 218 -0.75 11.56 -36.94
CA ARG A 218 -0.11 11.67 -38.27
C ARG A 218 0.09 13.12 -38.72
N SER A 219 -0.50 14.06 -38.00
CA SER A 219 -0.38 15.49 -38.23
C SER A 219 -0.32 16.22 -36.87
N ASN A 220 -0.05 17.53 -36.84
CA ASN A 220 -0.06 18.32 -35.59
C ASN A 220 -1.50 18.53 -35.07
N GLU A 221 -2.17 17.46 -34.67
CA GLU A 221 -3.49 17.43 -34.04
C GLU A 221 -3.39 17.56 -32.52
N HIS A 222 -2.42 18.36 -32.05
CA HIS A 222 -2.42 18.87 -30.68
C HIS A 222 -3.49 19.97 -30.60
N GLY A 223 -4.77 19.59 -30.67
CA GLY A 223 -5.86 20.51 -30.36
C GLY A 223 -5.64 21.14 -28.98
N ASN A 224 -6.18 22.33 -28.73
CA ASN A 224 -6.24 22.93 -27.39
C ASN A 224 -7.05 21.98 -26.48
N ARG A 225 -6.39 20.98 -25.90
CA ARG A 225 -6.97 19.94 -25.04
C ARG A 225 -7.06 20.40 -23.58
N GLU A 226 -6.83 21.68 -23.30
CA GLU A 226 -7.09 22.32 -22.01
C GLU A 226 -8.59 22.45 -21.70
N VAL A 227 -9.46 22.17 -22.67
CA VAL A 227 -10.91 22.15 -22.49
C VAL A 227 -11.26 21.11 -21.41
N GLY A 228 -11.58 21.59 -20.21
CA GLY A 228 -11.93 20.78 -19.05
C GLY A 228 -11.02 20.96 -17.82
N ARG A 229 -9.90 21.69 -17.92
CA ARG A 229 -9.11 22.04 -16.72
C ARG A 229 -9.76 23.18 -15.94
N ASN A 230 -9.83 23.01 -14.63
CA ASN A 230 -10.30 24.05 -13.71
C ASN A 230 -9.09 24.65 -12.99
N TRP A 231 -9.10 25.98 -12.81
CA TRP A 231 -8.14 26.70 -11.98
C TRP A 231 -8.93 27.61 -11.05
N ASP A 232 -9.38 27.04 -9.93
CA ASP A 232 -10.08 27.79 -8.90
C ASP A 232 -9.07 28.35 -7.89
N THR A 233 -8.86 29.66 -7.94
CA THR A 233 -7.98 30.37 -7.00
C THR A 233 -8.72 30.95 -5.80
N THR A 234 -10.04 30.72 -5.69
CA THR A 234 -10.83 31.31 -4.62
C THR A 234 -10.42 30.76 -3.25
N GLY A 235 -10.05 31.66 -2.33
CA GLY A 235 -9.65 31.29 -0.96
C GLY A 235 -8.28 30.62 -0.85
N LEU A 236 -7.46 30.61 -1.91
CA LEU A 236 -6.08 30.11 -1.86
C LEU A 236 -5.11 31.19 -1.38
N GLU A 237 -4.15 30.79 -0.55
CA GLU A 237 -3.07 31.66 -0.06
C GLU A 237 -1.70 30.94 -0.12
N GLY A 238 -0.62 31.70 -0.05
CA GLY A 238 0.76 31.19 0.06
C GLY A 238 1.17 30.27 -1.10
N SER A 239 1.79 29.13 -0.77
CA SER A 239 2.33 28.17 -1.75
C SER A 239 1.25 27.53 -2.63
N ALA A 240 0.01 27.35 -2.12
CA ALA A 240 -1.09 26.78 -2.88
C ALA A 240 -1.51 27.71 -4.04
N LEU A 241 -1.66 29.00 -3.76
CA LEU A 241 -1.98 30.00 -4.77
C LEU A 241 -0.88 30.08 -5.85
N LYS A 242 0.38 30.15 -5.42
CA LYS A 242 1.54 30.15 -6.33
C LYS A 242 1.56 28.92 -7.23
N MET A 243 1.23 27.74 -6.70
CA MET A 243 1.19 26.47 -7.46
C MET A 243 0.07 26.50 -8.53
N VAL A 244 -1.13 26.94 -8.17
CA VAL A 244 -2.30 26.92 -9.07
C VAL A 244 -2.21 28.01 -10.14
N GLU A 245 -1.84 29.24 -9.77
CA GLU A 245 -1.59 30.32 -10.74
C GLU A 245 -0.39 30.00 -11.63
N GLY A 246 0.65 29.40 -11.05
CA GLY A 246 1.82 28.93 -11.75
C GLY A 246 1.48 27.87 -12.79
N ASP A 247 0.69 26.85 -12.43
CA ASP A 247 0.23 25.81 -13.36
C ASP A 247 -0.65 26.37 -14.49
N ARG A 248 -1.53 27.35 -14.19
CA ARG A 248 -2.34 28.05 -15.21
C ARG A 248 -1.47 28.72 -16.29
N ASN A 249 -0.31 29.23 -15.88
CA ASN A 249 0.65 29.88 -16.78
C ASN A 249 1.71 28.91 -17.36
N SER A 250 1.75 27.68 -16.87
CA SER A 250 2.75 26.66 -17.19
C SER A 250 2.14 25.50 -17.97
N ARG A 251 2.07 25.67 -19.30
CA ARG A 251 1.52 24.64 -20.20
C ARG A 251 2.44 23.42 -20.32
N ASN A 252 3.75 23.64 -20.39
CA ASN A 252 4.77 22.61 -20.62
C ASN A 252 5.45 22.15 -19.31
N TRP A 253 6.09 20.98 -19.32
CA TRP A 253 6.65 20.35 -18.14
C TRP A 253 7.80 21.16 -17.52
N TRP A 254 8.74 21.71 -18.30
CA TRP A 254 9.83 22.49 -17.71
C TRP A 254 9.35 23.72 -16.96
N ARG A 255 8.29 24.42 -17.40
CA ARG A 255 7.73 25.54 -16.63
C ARG A 255 7.06 25.07 -15.35
N LYS A 256 6.39 23.91 -15.40
CA LYS A 256 5.84 23.28 -14.19
C LYS A 256 6.97 22.95 -13.19
N LEU A 257 8.10 22.42 -13.67
CA LEU A 257 9.29 22.19 -12.84
C LEU A 257 9.91 23.50 -12.32
N GLU A 258 10.03 24.53 -13.16
CA GLU A 258 10.58 25.83 -12.75
C GLU A 258 9.70 26.46 -11.65
N MET A 259 8.39 26.37 -11.80
CA MET A 259 7.45 26.82 -10.78
C MET A 259 7.62 26.05 -9.47
N VAL A 260 7.76 24.72 -9.51
CA VAL A 260 8.06 23.91 -8.32
C VAL A 260 9.38 24.36 -7.67
N ARG A 261 10.41 24.63 -8.48
CA ARG A 261 11.68 25.18 -7.99
C ARG A 261 11.46 26.51 -7.27
N GLU A 262 10.73 27.45 -7.86
CA GLU A 262 10.45 28.75 -7.26
C GLU A 262 9.67 28.64 -5.95
N VAL A 263 8.70 27.72 -5.88
CA VAL A 263 7.91 27.46 -4.66
C VAL A 263 8.78 26.88 -3.54
N ILE A 264 9.66 25.91 -3.83
CA ILE A 264 10.54 25.30 -2.84
C ILE A 264 11.62 26.30 -2.38
N VAL A 265 12.31 26.98 -3.32
CA VAL A 265 13.41 27.90 -3.01
C VAL A 265 12.92 29.21 -2.38
N GLY A 266 11.73 29.68 -2.76
CA GLY A 266 11.15 30.92 -2.25
C GLY A 266 10.59 30.83 -0.83
N SER A 267 10.50 29.63 -0.25
CA SER A 267 9.90 29.40 1.07
C SER A 267 10.97 29.46 2.17
N LEU A 268 11.13 30.64 2.78
CA LEU A 268 12.17 30.90 3.79
C LEU A 268 11.77 30.45 5.19
N GLU A 269 10.49 30.58 5.55
CA GLU A 269 9.97 30.18 6.86
C GLU A 269 9.68 28.68 6.91
N ARG A 270 9.85 28.05 8.08
CA ARG A 270 9.74 26.59 8.23
C ARG A 270 8.34 26.07 7.88
N GLU A 271 7.28 26.71 8.36
CA GLU A 271 5.90 26.30 8.07
C GLU A 271 5.54 26.46 6.59
N GLU A 272 5.96 27.56 5.96
CA GLU A 272 5.78 27.78 4.52
C GLU A 272 6.56 26.74 3.71
N ARG A 273 7.79 26.40 4.14
CA ARG A 273 8.63 25.40 3.49
C ARG A 273 8.02 24.00 3.53
N LEU A 274 7.48 23.57 4.67
CA LEU A 274 6.80 22.27 4.75
C LEU A 274 5.58 22.23 3.82
N LYS A 275 4.75 23.28 3.81
CA LYS A 275 3.61 23.37 2.87
C LYS A 275 4.07 23.36 1.42
N ALA A 276 5.12 24.10 1.09
CA ALA A 276 5.71 24.12 -0.25
C ALA A 276 6.18 22.74 -0.70
N LEU A 277 6.84 21.98 0.18
CA LEU A 277 7.24 20.59 -0.09
C LEU A 277 6.01 19.70 -0.30
N ILE A 278 4.98 19.80 0.54
CA ILE A 278 3.76 18.99 0.43
C ILE A 278 3.07 19.24 -0.91
N TYR A 279 2.80 20.50 -1.25
CA TYR A 279 2.16 20.84 -2.53
C TYR A 279 3.01 20.41 -3.72
N SER A 280 4.34 20.54 -3.64
CA SER A 280 5.25 20.10 -4.70
C SER A 280 5.23 18.58 -4.89
N ALA A 281 5.22 17.81 -3.79
CA ALA A 281 5.14 16.35 -3.84
C ALA A 281 3.83 15.86 -4.48
N VAL A 282 2.69 16.44 -4.06
CA VAL A 282 1.37 16.10 -4.60
C VAL A 282 1.28 16.47 -6.08
N TYR A 283 1.69 17.69 -6.43
CA TYR A 283 1.62 18.21 -7.79
C TYR A 283 2.51 17.41 -8.76
N LEU A 284 3.75 17.13 -8.39
CA LEU A 284 4.66 16.32 -9.22
C LEU A 284 4.20 14.88 -9.36
N LYS A 285 3.60 14.29 -8.30
CA LYS A 285 2.99 12.96 -8.39
C LYS A 285 1.88 12.93 -9.43
N TRP A 286 0.97 13.92 -9.41
CA TRP A 286 -0.11 14.00 -10.40
C TRP A 286 0.35 14.28 -11.83
N ILE A 287 1.49 14.97 -12.02
CA ILE A 287 2.12 15.08 -13.34
C ILE A 287 2.63 13.71 -13.80
N ASN A 288 3.34 13.00 -12.93
CA ASN A 288 3.94 11.71 -13.29
C ASN A 288 2.92 10.60 -13.53
N THR A 289 1.80 10.61 -12.81
CA THR A 289 0.68 9.70 -13.06
C THR A 289 -0.21 10.17 -14.22
N GLY A 290 0.07 11.32 -14.85
CA GLY A 290 -0.69 11.81 -16.01
C GLY A 290 -2.05 12.44 -15.69
N GLN A 291 -2.37 12.63 -14.40
CA GLN A 291 -3.58 13.33 -13.96
C GLN A 291 -3.49 14.84 -14.25
N ILE A 292 -2.28 15.40 -14.23
CA ILE A 292 -1.98 16.75 -14.72
C ILE A 292 -1.19 16.63 -16.03
N PRO A 293 -1.81 16.91 -17.19
CA PRO A 293 -1.14 16.77 -18.47
C PRO A 293 -0.14 17.91 -18.74
N CYS A 294 0.90 17.60 -19.52
CA CYS A 294 1.86 18.55 -20.06
C CYS A 294 1.59 18.81 -21.55
N PHE A 295 1.43 20.08 -21.93
CA PHE A 295 1.10 20.52 -23.29
C PHE A 295 2.25 21.28 -23.96
N GLU A 296 2.28 21.24 -25.29
CA GLU A 296 3.16 22.10 -26.08
C GLU A 296 2.76 23.58 -25.91
N ASP A 297 3.74 24.43 -25.64
CA ASP A 297 3.68 25.84 -26.03
C ASP A 297 4.56 26.00 -27.29
N GLY A 298 4.27 26.97 -28.16
CA GLY A 298 4.97 27.12 -29.44
C GLY A 298 6.48 27.42 -29.36
N GLY A 299 7.10 27.28 -28.19
CA GLY A 299 8.54 27.42 -27.95
C GLY A 299 9.33 26.15 -28.27
N HIS A 300 10.60 26.33 -28.58
CA HIS A 300 11.55 25.24 -28.80
C HIS A 300 12.46 25.08 -27.57
N HIS A 301 12.08 24.19 -26.65
CA HIS A 301 12.84 23.90 -25.44
C HIS A 301 13.29 22.44 -25.41
N ARG A 302 14.60 22.23 -25.31
CA ARG A 302 15.18 20.89 -25.28
C ARG A 302 15.13 20.28 -23.87
N PRO A 303 15.23 18.95 -23.75
CA PRO A 303 15.27 18.24 -22.46
C PRO A 303 16.33 18.75 -21.46
N ASN A 304 17.40 19.40 -21.94
CA ASN A 304 18.45 19.95 -21.08
C ASN A 304 17.97 21.01 -20.09
N ARG A 305 16.93 21.77 -20.43
CA ARG A 305 16.34 22.72 -19.49
C ARG A 305 15.67 22.01 -18.31
N HIS A 306 15.01 20.88 -18.56
CA HIS A 306 14.36 20.08 -17.52
C HIS A 306 15.40 19.47 -16.57
N ALA A 307 16.48 18.92 -17.13
CA ALA A 307 17.63 18.40 -16.39
C ALA A 307 18.25 19.49 -15.47
N GLU A 308 18.47 20.70 -16.00
CA GLU A 308 19.04 21.80 -15.22
C GLU A 308 18.14 22.23 -14.04
N ILE A 309 16.83 22.37 -14.28
CA ILE A 309 15.87 22.71 -13.22
C ILE A 309 15.80 21.59 -12.17
N SER A 310 15.74 20.34 -12.63
CA SER A 310 15.74 19.16 -11.77
C SER A 310 16.95 19.13 -10.83
N ARG A 311 18.14 19.45 -11.36
CA ARG A 311 19.37 19.56 -10.56
C ARG A 311 19.26 20.60 -9.45
N LEU A 312 18.65 21.75 -9.74
CA LEU A 312 18.47 22.83 -8.76
C LEU A 312 17.47 22.42 -7.66
N ILE A 313 16.35 21.80 -8.03
CA ILE A 313 15.38 21.25 -7.07
C ILE A 313 16.06 20.18 -6.20
N PHE A 314 16.74 19.22 -6.82
CA PHE A 314 17.42 18.13 -6.13
C PHE A 314 18.43 18.65 -5.10
N ARG A 315 19.23 19.66 -5.47
CA ARG A 315 20.20 20.29 -4.58
C ARG A 315 19.54 20.90 -3.35
N GLU A 316 18.42 21.60 -3.53
CA GLU A 316 17.70 22.22 -2.42
C GLU A 316 17.08 21.16 -1.49
N LEU A 317 16.50 20.09 -2.05
CA LEU A 317 15.98 18.97 -1.26
C LEU A 317 17.08 18.30 -0.42
N GLU A 318 18.24 18.02 -1.02
CA GLU A 318 19.36 17.42 -0.30
C GLU A 318 19.92 18.36 0.78
N HIS A 319 19.94 19.67 0.55
CA HIS A 319 20.28 20.64 1.58
C HIS A 319 19.26 20.64 2.72
N ILE A 320 17.96 20.58 2.42
CA ILE A 320 16.89 20.47 3.42
C ILE A 320 17.07 19.19 4.25
N CYS A 321 17.24 18.04 3.62
CA CYS A 321 17.39 16.75 4.32
C CYS A 321 18.68 16.66 5.13
N SER A 322 19.74 17.39 4.75
CA SER A 322 21.04 17.35 5.44
C SER A 322 21.12 18.32 6.64
N LYS A 323 20.11 19.18 6.86
CA LYS A 323 20.09 20.10 8.00
C LYS A 323 19.93 19.34 9.31
N LYS A 324 20.69 19.74 10.34
CA LYS A 324 20.63 19.10 11.68
C LYS A 324 19.27 19.26 12.37
N ASP A 325 18.53 20.30 12.01
CA ASP A 325 17.19 20.63 12.52
C ASP A 325 16.08 20.25 11.54
N ALA A 326 16.37 19.46 10.50
CA ALA A 326 15.37 18.94 9.59
C ALA A 326 14.33 18.13 10.36
N THR A 327 13.06 18.45 10.14
CA THR A 327 11.96 17.73 10.77
C THR A 327 11.71 16.41 10.05
N ALA A 328 11.10 15.44 10.73
CA ALA A 328 10.80 14.14 10.11
C ALA A 328 9.83 14.32 8.93
N GLU A 329 8.87 15.23 9.06
CA GLU A 329 7.91 15.65 8.05
C GLU A 329 8.61 16.10 6.75
N GLU A 330 9.58 17.01 6.87
CA GLU A 330 10.30 17.55 5.72
C GLU A 330 11.12 16.47 5.00
N VAL A 331 11.77 15.58 5.76
CA VAL A 331 12.52 14.46 5.18
C VAL A 331 11.57 13.50 4.45
N LEU A 332 10.46 13.10 5.07
CA LEU A 332 9.49 12.18 4.48
C LEU A 332 8.87 12.74 3.20
N VAL A 333 8.49 14.02 3.19
CA VAL A 333 7.90 14.66 2.00
C VAL A 333 8.95 14.85 0.90
N SER A 334 10.17 15.26 1.25
CA SER A 334 11.26 15.43 0.27
C SER A 334 11.61 14.11 -0.45
N ARG A 335 11.59 12.99 0.28
CA ARG A 335 11.75 11.64 -0.29
C ARG A 335 10.73 11.31 -1.36
N LYS A 336 9.49 11.83 -1.27
CA LYS A 336 8.46 11.63 -2.29
C LYS A 336 8.66 12.48 -3.55
N ILE A 337 9.42 13.58 -3.45
CA ILE A 337 9.74 14.45 -4.58
C ILE A 337 10.88 13.86 -5.42
N HIS A 338 11.89 13.26 -4.80
CA HIS A 338 13.09 12.78 -5.51
C HIS A 338 12.82 11.87 -6.73
N PRO A 339 11.95 10.84 -6.63
CA PRO A 339 11.62 9.99 -7.77
C PRO A 339 10.91 10.72 -8.91
N CYS A 340 10.35 11.89 -8.65
CA CYS A 340 9.59 12.64 -9.64
C CYS A 340 10.45 13.54 -10.54
N LEU A 341 11.75 13.63 -10.28
CA LEU A 341 12.66 14.53 -10.95
C LEU A 341 13.40 13.83 -12.09
N PRO A 342 13.50 14.43 -13.30
CA PRO A 342 14.29 13.83 -14.37
C PRO A 342 15.78 13.79 -14.03
N SER A 343 16.48 12.91 -14.74
CA SER A 343 17.93 12.77 -14.68
C SER A 343 18.62 14.01 -15.22
N PHE A 344 19.70 14.38 -14.54
CA PHE A 344 20.56 15.50 -14.94
C PHE A 344 22.01 15.09 -15.13
N LYS A 345 22.21 13.88 -15.65
CA LYS A 345 23.50 13.42 -16.17
C LYS A 345 24.03 14.36 -17.25
N ALA A 346 25.35 14.33 -17.46
CA ALA A 346 26.04 15.16 -18.45
C ALA A 346 25.46 15.03 -19.87
N GLU A 347 24.97 13.84 -20.24
CA GLU A 347 24.33 13.58 -21.54
C GLU A 347 22.99 14.29 -21.70
N PHE A 348 22.26 14.52 -20.61
CA PHE A 348 20.97 15.21 -20.62
C PHE A 348 21.11 16.72 -20.40
N THR A 349 22.16 17.19 -19.73
CA THR A 349 22.47 18.64 -19.60
C THR A 349 23.23 19.21 -20.79
N ALA A 350 23.67 18.37 -21.73
CA ALA A 350 24.28 18.79 -22.98
C ALA A 350 23.37 19.72 -23.80
N SER A 351 23.95 20.48 -24.73
CA SER A 351 23.17 21.44 -25.54
C SER A 351 22.12 20.78 -26.44
N VAL A 352 22.33 19.52 -26.83
CA VAL A 352 21.46 18.77 -27.75
C VAL A 352 21.29 17.32 -27.26
N PRO A 353 20.47 17.06 -26.23
CA PRO A 353 20.21 15.70 -25.73
C PRO A 353 19.16 14.97 -26.60
N LEU A 354 19.09 13.65 -26.46
CA LEU A 354 18.07 12.77 -27.06
C LEU A 354 17.89 12.94 -28.58
N THR A 355 18.99 13.11 -29.33
CA THR A 355 18.96 13.34 -30.78
C THR A 355 18.58 12.11 -31.60
N ARG A 356 18.71 10.91 -31.04
CA ARG A 356 18.50 9.63 -31.75
C ARG A 356 17.11 9.53 -32.39
N ILE A 357 16.08 10.05 -31.73
CA ILE A 357 14.71 10.04 -32.24
C ILE A 357 14.56 10.79 -33.57
N ARG A 358 15.35 11.85 -33.78
CA ARG A 358 15.39 12.54 -35.07
C ARG A 358 15.90 11.60 -36.15
N ASP A 359 16.99 10.89 -35.90
CA ASP A 359 17.61 10.04 -36.90
C ASP A 359 16.70 8.84 -37.23
N ILE A 360 16.04 8.27 -36.22
CA ILE A 360 14.98 7.24 -36.36
C ILE A 360 13.84 7.76 -37.24
N ALA A 361 13.32 8.96 -36.95
CA ALA A 361 12.21 9.56 -37.68
C ALA A 361 12.58 9.99 -39.12
N HIS A 362 13.84 9.96 -39.52
CA HIS A 362 14.27 10.29 -40.89
C HIS A 362 14.67 9.07 -41.72
N ARG A 363 14.63 7.86 -41.16
CA ARG A 363 14.98 6.64 -41.88
C ARG A 363 14.11 6.41 -43.12
N ASN A 364 14.66 5.65 -44.07
CA ASN A 364 14.01 5.32 -45.35
C ASN A 364 13.43 3.90 -45.36
N ASP A 365 13.75 3.08 -44.36
CA ASP A 365 13.34 1.67 -44.23
C ASP A 365 12.06 1.49 -43.40
N ILE A 366 11.35 2.57 -43.09
CA ILE A 366 10.07 2.55 -42.35
C ILE A 366 8.93 3.13 -43.20
N PRO A 367 7.69 2.61 -43.05
CA PRO A 367 6.52 3.15 -43.75
C PRO A 367 6.30 4.64 -43.48
N HIS A 368 5.79 5.36 -44.48
CA HIS A 368 5.55 6.80 -44.37
C HIS A 368 4.62 7.17 -43.20
N ASP A 369 3.56 6.40 -43.00
CA ASP A 369 2.60 6.61 -41.90
C ASP A 369 3.27 6.51 -40.53
N LEU A 370 4.08 5.46 -40.31
CA LEU A 370 4.83 5.29 -39.06
C LEU A 370 5.85 6.41 -38.86
N LYS A 371 6.49 6.88 -39.93
CA LYS A 371 7.40 8.03 -39.91
C LYS A 371 6.71 9.30 -39.42
N GLN A 372 5.49 9.57 -39.91
CA GLN A 372 4.69 10.71 -39.45
C GLN A 372 4.25 10.53 -38.00
N GLU A 373 3.85 9.32 -37.60
CA GLU A 373 3.46 9.00 -36.23
C GLU A 373 4.62 9.22 -35.24
N ILE A 374 5.82 8.73 -35.52
CA ILE A 374 7.02 8.97 -34.70
C ILE A 374 7.31 10.47 -34.60
N LYS A 375 7.26 11.17 -35.74
CA LYS A 375 7.58 12.59 -35.82
C LYS A 375 6.61 13.45 -34.99
N HIS A 376 5.32 13.26 -35.18
CA HIS A 376 4.27 14.11 -34.59
C HIS A 376 3.86 13.67 -33.18
N THR A 377 4.08 12.40 -32.82
CA THR A 377 3.75 11.90 -31.47
C THR A 377 4.91 12.03 -30.50
N ILE A 378 6.16 11.82 -30.95
CA ILE A 378 7.33 11.73 -30.05
C ILE A 378 8.35 12.84 -30.37
N GLN A 379 8.87 12.90 -31.60
CA GLN A 379 10.01 13.77 -31.93
C GLN A 379 9.70 15.26 -31.72
N ASN A 380 8.57 15.75 -32.25
CA ASN A 380 8.20 17.16 -32.14
C ASN A 380 7.94 17.55 -30.69
N LYS A 381 7.24 16.69 -29.94
CA LYS A 381 6.97 16.90 -28.52
C LYS A 381 8.24 16.98 -27.71
N LEU A 382 9.14 15.98 -27.82
CA LEU A 382 10.37 15.94 -27.03
C LEU A 382 11.26 17.18 -27.25
N HIS A 383 11.22 17.80 -28.44
CA HIS A 383 11.97 19.02 -28.77
C HIS A 383 11.26 20.34 -28.42
N ARG A 384 10.01 20.29 -27.97
CA ARG A 384 9.17 21.46 -27.62
C ARG A 384 8.77 21.44 -26.15
N ASN A 385 8.28 20.30 -25.69
CA ASN A 385 7.83 19.98 -24.36
C ASN A 385 8.01 18.47 -24.10
N ALA A 386 9.14 18.08 -23.50
CA ALA A 386 9.27 16.73 -22.98
C ALA A 386 8.33 16.57 -21.77
N GLY A 387 7.63 15.44 -21.63
CA GLY A 387 6.79 15.14 -20.48
C GLY A 387 6.66 13.63 -20.23
N PRO A 388 6.19 13.20 -19.05
CA PRO A 388 5.91 11.80 -18.74
C PRO A 388 5.14 11.07 -19.85
N GLU A 389 4.22 11.77 -20.52
CA GLU A 389 3.43 11.28 -21.65
C GLU A 389 4.29 10.74 -22.80
N ASP A 390 5.49 11.31 -23.01
CA ASP A 390 6.37 10.91 -24.11
C ASP A 390 7.01 9.55 -23.84
N LEU A 391 7.29 9.21 -22.58
CA LEU A 391 7.76 7.88 -22.21
C LEU A 391 6.66 6.84 -22.49
N ILE A 392 5.44 7.12 -22.05
CA ILE A 392 4.27 6.24 -22.27
C ILE A 392 3.99 6.07 -23.77
N ALA A 393 4.04 7.16 -24.54
CA ALA A 393 3.85 7.09 -25.99
C ALA A 393 4.98 6.32 -26.70
N THR A 394 6.22 6.45 -26.21
CA THR A 394 7.37 5.71 -26.74
C THR A 394 7.28 4.22 -26.41
N GLU A 395 6.81 3.85 -25.22
CA GLU A 395 6.57 2.45 -24.82
C GLU A 395 5.48 1.82 -25.66
N ALA A 396 4.32 2.48 -25.78
CA ALA A 396 3.22 1.98 -26.61
C ALA A 396 3.64 1.83 -28.08
N MET A 397 4.49 2.73 -28.58
CA MET A 397 5.06 2.62 -29.92
C MET A 397 6.05 1.45 -30.03
N LEU A 398 6.88 1.24 -29.00
CA LEU A 398 7.83 0.12 -28.96
C LEU A 398 7.09 -1.22 -28.95
N GLU A 399 6.05 -1.36 -28.12
CA GLU A 399 5.18 -2.53 -28.08
C GLU A 399 4.62 -2.82 -29.48
N ARG A 400 4.04 -1.79 -30.13
CA ARG A 400 3.46 -1.91 -31.48
C ARG A 400 4.47 -2.31 -32.55
N ILE A 401 5.71 -1.78 -32.53
CA ILE A 401 6.72 -2.16 -33.54
C ILE A 401 7.34 -3.54 -33.28
N THR A 402 7.19 -4.08 -32.06
CA THR A 402 7.67 -5.42 -31.69
C THR A 402 6.60 -6.50 -31.71
N GLU A 403 5.33 -6.14 -31.88
CA GLU A 403 4.18 -7.06 -31.84
C GLU A 403 4.29 -8.18 -32.89
N THR A 404 4.71 -7.83 -34.11
CA THR A 404 4.93 -8.80 -35.19
C THR A 404 6.43 -8.90 -35.52
N PRO A 405 7.12 -9.98 -35.08
CA PRO A 405 8.54 -10.18 -35.37
C PRO A 405 8.82 -10.17 -36.88
N GLY A 406 9.79 -9.35 -37.30
CA GLY A 406 10.20 -9.25 -38.71
C GLY A 406 9.40 -8.28 -39.58
N GLN A 407 8.36 -7.62 -39.04
CA GLN A 407 7.61 -6.59 -39.78
C GLN A 407 8.47 -5.34 -40.11
N TYR A 408 9.41 -5.00 -39.23
CA TYR A 408 10.34 -3.89 -39.39
C TYR A 408 11.78 -4.37 -39.35
N SER A 409 12.73 -3.57 -39.87
CA SER A 409 14.15 -3.92 -39.86
C SER A 409 14.67 -4.09 -38.43
N GLY A 410 15.52 -5.10 -38.20
CA GLY A 410 16.14 -5.34 -36.89
C GLY A 410 16.90 -4.11 -36.38
N ASP A 411 17.64 -3.45 -37.26
CA ASP A 411 18.37 -2.21 -36.99
C ASP A 411 17.45 -1.07 -36.52
N PHE A 412 16.27 -0.90 -37.13
CA PHE A 412 15.30 0.12 -36.69
C PHE A 412 14.78 -0.19 -35.28
N VAL A 413 14.35 -1.43 -35.04
CA VAL A 413 13.83 -1.86 -33.74
C VAL A 413 14.90 -1.73 -32.66
N GLU A 414 16.15 -2.08 -32.96
CA GLU A 414 17.27 -1.92 -32.03
C GLU A 414 17.56 -0.45 -31.72
N GLN A 415 17.62 0.43 -32.73
CA GLN A 415 17.80 1.86 -32.48
C GLN A 415 16.63 2.45 -31.67
N PHE A 416 15.40 2.00 -31.89
CA PHE A 416 14.25 2.42 -31.12
C PHE A 416 14.30 1.93 -29.67
N LYS A 417 14.76 0.68 -29.42
CA LYS A 417 15.02 0.16 -28.06
C LYS A 417 16.08 0.98 -27.33
N ILE A 418 17.17 1.36 -28.01
CA ILE A 418 18.20 2.22 -27.42
C ILE A 418 17.61 3.59 -27.07
N PHE A 419 16.85 4.21 -27.98
CA PHE A 419 16.19 5.49 -27.71
C PHE A 419 15.21 5.39 -26.53
N HIS A 420 14.40 4.33 -26.47
CA HIS A 420 13.49 4.09 -25.35
C HIS A 420 14.26 3.98 -24.03
N ASN A 421 15.41 3.29 -23.99
CA ASN A 421 16.25 3.21 -22.81
C ASN A 421 16.87 4.58 -22.43
N GLU A 422 17.30 5.38 -23.40
CA GLU A 422 17.77 6.76 -23.16
C GLU A 422 16.65 7.62 -22.54
N LEU A 423 15.42 7.48 -23.03
CA LEU A 423 14.26 8.20 -22.51
C LEU A 423 13.88 7.71 -21.11
N LYS A 424 13.87 6.39 -20.88
CA LYS A 424 13.64 5.76 -19.59
C LYS A 424 14.65 6.26 -18.55
N ASP A 425 15.92 6.36 -18.93
CA ASP A 425 16.99 6.90 -18.07
C ASP A 425 16.83 8.41 -17.82
N PHE A 426 16.38 9.18 -18.82
CA PHE A 426 16.06 10.59 -18.64
C PHE A 426 14.96 10.82 -17.59
N PHE A 427 13.93 9.96 -17.54
CA PHE A 427 12.87 10.01 -16.52
C PHE A 427 13.22 9.29 -15.22
N ASN A 428 14.44 8.75 -15.08
CA ASN A 428 14.82 7.87 -13.95
C ASN A 428 13.87 6.66 -13.74
N ALA A 429 13.20 6.21 -14.81
CA ALA A 429 12.16 5.18 -14.76
C ALA A 429 12.69 3.75 -14.99
N GLY A 430 14.01 3.55 -14.85
CA GLY A 430 14.66 2.24 -14.93
C GLY A 430 14.36 1.34 -13.73
N SER A 431 14.62 0.04 -13.89
CA SER A 431 14.44 -0.93 -12.80
C SER A 431 15.47 -0.75 -11.69
N LEU A 432 15.19 -1.25 -10.48
CA LEU A 432 16.14 -1.18 -9.37
C LEU A 432 17.49 -1.83 -9.73
N THR A 433 17.47 -2.97 -10.43
CA THR A 433 18.67 -3.68 -10.89
C THR A 433 19.51 -2.80 -11.83
N GLU A 434 18.87 -2.16 -12.82
CA GLU A 434 19.54 -1.26 -13.76
C GLU A 434 20.18 -0.05 -13.03
N GLN A 435 19.45 0.53 -12.08
CA GLN A 435 19.94 1.68 -11.32
C GLN A 435 21.15 1.29 -10.45
N LEU A 436 21.07 0.18 -9.72
CA LEU A 436 22.15 -0.34 -8.88
C LEU A 436 23.40 -0.72 -9.69
N ASP A 437 23.23 -1.37 -10.84
CA ASP A 437 24.34 -1.70 -11.74
C ASP A 437 25.09 -0.46 -12.20
N SER A 438 24.35 0.62 -12.50
CA SER A 438 24.93 1.88 -12.94
C SER A 438 25.73 2.62 -11.85
N MET A 439 25.58 2.23 -10.58
CA MET A 439 26.29 2.84 -9.44
C MET A 439 27.60 2.16 -9.08
N LYS A 440 27.87 0.95 -9.60
CA LYS A 440 29.08 0.15 -9.30
C LYS A 440 30.38 0.96 -9.34
N ILE A 441 30.50 1.86 -10.31
CA ILE A 441 31.70 2.69 -10.54
C ILE A 441 32.01 3.64 -9.37
N SER A 442 31.00 3.99 -8.57
CA SER A 442 31.10 4.99 -7.50
C SER A 442 31.22 4.41 -6.09
N MET A 443 31.07 3.10 -5.92
CA MET A 443 31.06 2.45 -4.60
C MET A 443 32.48 2.11 -4.12
N ASP A 444 32.70 2.13 -2.80
CA ASP A 444 33.90 1.57 -2.17
C ASP A 444 33.87 0.03 -2.21
N GLU A 445 34.99 -0.62 -1.84
CA GLU A 445 35.08 -2.09 -1.84
C GLU A 445 33.99 -2.76 -0.96
N ARG A 446 33.61 -2.11 0.14
CA ARG A 446 32.54 -2.59 1.03
C ARG A 446 31.18 -2.50 0.35
N GLY A 447 30.88 -1.39 -0.30
CA GLY A 447 29.67 -1.19 -1.08
C GLY A 447 29.56 -2.18 -2.24
N LEU A 448 30.64 -2.43 -2.97
CA LEU A 448 30.69 -3.42 -4.04
C LEU A 448 30.44 -4.85 -3.51
N SER A 449 30.99 -5.19 -2.35
CA SER A 449 30.74 -6.48 -1.69
C SER A 449 29.28 -6.63 -1.28
N ALA A 450 28.70 -5.62 -0.64
CA ALA A 450 27.29 -5.62 -0.25
C ALA A 450 26.35 -5.70 -1.47
N LEU A 451 26.68 -4.99 -2.55
CA LEU A 451 25.93 -5.01 -3.80
C LEU A 451 26.00 -6.39 -4.48
N SER A 452 27.19 -6.99 -4.53
CA SER A 452 27.38 -8.32 -5.11
C SER A 452 26.59 -9.38 -4.34
N LEU A 453 26.63 -9.32 -3.01
CA LEU A 453 25.84 -10.20 -2.14
C LEU A 453 24.33 -10.02 -2.36
N PHE A 454 23.86 -8.78 -2.50
CA PHE A 454 22.45 -8.52 -2.80
C PHE A 454 22.03 -9.12 -4.13
N PHE A 455 22.82 -8.94 -5.20
CA PHE A 455 22.50 -9.53 -6.50
C PHE A 455 22.53 -11.06 -6.48
N GLU A 456 23.45 -11.67 -5.75
CA GLU A 456 23.49 -13.13 -5.54
C GLU A 456 22.22 -13.62 -4.84
N CYS A 457 21.84 -12.98 -3.73
CA CYS A 457 20.61 -13.33 -3.00
C CYS A 457 19.36 -13.13 -3.85
N LYS A 458 19.25 -12.00 -4.56
CA LYS A 458 18.12 -11.70 -5.44
C LYS A 458 18.00 -12.75 -6.56
N SER A 459 19.11 -13.08 -7.21
CA SER A 459 19.12 -14.08 -8.29
C SER A 459 18.75 -15.47 -7.78
N GLY A 460 19.21 -15.83 -6.58
CA GLY A 460 18.81 -17.07 -5.91
C GLY A 460 17.31 -17.13 -5.64
N LEU A 461 16.73 -16.03 -5.14
CA LEU A 461 15.30 -15.90 -4.87
C LEU A 461 14.46 -15.92 -6.15
N ASP A 462 14.92 -15.31 -7.24
CA ASP A 462 14.22 -15.34 -8.52
C ASP A 462 14.26 -16.76 -9.15
N ALA A 463 15.32 -17.52 -8.90
CA ALA A 463 15.47 -18.89 -9.39
C ALA A 463 14.62 -19.92 -8.63
N SER A 464 14.19 -19.64 -7.40
CA SER A 464 13.42 -20.58 -6.57
C SER A 464 11.91 -20.64 -6.89
N GLY A 465 11.44 -19.84 -7.85
CA GLY A 465 10.07 -19.89 -8.36
C GLY A 465 8.99 -19.52 -7.33
N GLU A 466 7.76 -20.03 -7.51
CA GLU A 466 6.60 -19.72 -6.65
C GLU A 466 6.66 -20.39 -5.28
N SER A 467 7.48 -21.44 -5.10
CA SER A 467 7.68 -22.04 -3.78
C SER A 467 8.47 -21.08 -2.90
N THR A 468 7.76 -20.37 -2.02
CA THR A 468 8.35 -19.28 -1.24
C THR A 468 9.34 -19.83 -0.22
N ASN A 469 10.63 -19.81 -0.55
CA ASN A 469 11.69 -20.22 0.35
C ASN A 469 11.95 -19.11 1.38
N VAL A 470 11.36 -19.24 2.58
CA VAL A 470 11.47 -18.28 3.69
C VAL A 470 12.93 -17.94 4.01
N LEU A 471 13.84 -18.92 3.93
CA LEU A 471 15.26 -18.72 4.18
C LEU A 471 15.92 -17.79 3.14
N GLU A 472 15.56 -17.93 1.86
CA GLU A 472 16.08 -17.07 0.79
C GLU A 472 15.49 -15.66 0.87
N LEU A 473 14.22 -15.53 1.26
CA LEU A 473 13.61 -14.22 1.53
C LEU A 473 14.35 -13.48 2.64
N ILE A 474 14.53 -14.11 3.80
CA ILE A 474 15.22 -13.49 4.95
C ILE A 474 16.67 -13.13 4.58
N LYS A 475 17.40 -14.02 3.89
CA LYS A 475 18.76 -13.71 3.39
C LYS A 475 18.77 -12.49 2.46
N THR A 476 17.81 -12.40 1.55
CA THR A 476 17.67 -11.27 0.63
C THR A 476 17.32 -9.98 1.36
N MET A 477 16.46 -10.05 2.38
CA MET A 477 16.14 -8.90 3.23
C MET A 477 17.36 -8.40 4.01
N HIS A 478 18.21 -9.30 4.52
CA HIS A 478 19.45 -8.94 5.21
C HIS A 478 20.48 -8.30 4.27
N SER A 479 20.69 -8.86 3.08
CA SER A 479 21.65 -8.31 2.11
C SER A 479 21.18 -6.95 1.59
N LEU A 480 19.88 -6.79 1.34
CA LEU A 480 19.25 -5.52 1.01
C LEU A 480 19.47 -4.48 2.12
N ALA A 481 19.17 -4.84 3.37
CA ALA A 481 19.32 -3.92 4.50
C ALA A 481 20.76 -3.42 4.65
N SER A 482 21.73 -4.33 4.49
CA SER A 482 23.17 -4.01 4.54
C SER A 482 23.61 -3.08 3.40
N LEU A 483 23.11 -3.33 2.18
CA LEU A 483 23.36 -2.47 1.02
C LEU A 483 22.77 -1.07 1.22
N ARG A 484 21.51 -0.98 1.65
CA ARG A 484 20.84 0.30 1.89
C ARG A 484 21.52 1.11 2.99
N GLU A 485 21.97 0.46 4.08
CA GLU A 485 22.73 1.12 5.15
C GLU A 485 24.04 1.71 4.61
N THR A 486 24.74 0.99 3.73
CA THR A 486 25.96 1.47 3.08
C THR A 486 25.69 2.68 2.19
N ILE A 487 24.60 2.66 1.42
CA ILE A 487 24.16 3.78 0.58
C ILE A 487 23.82 5.01 1.43
N ILE A 488 23.12 4.82 2.55
CA ILE A 488 22.74 5.90 3.46
C ILE A 488 23.96 6.50 4.17
N LYS A 489 24.97 5.68 4.52
CA LYS A 489 26.22 6.19 5.10
C LYS A 489 26.91 7.18 4.16
N GLU A 490 26.97 6.88 2.87
CA GLU A 490 27.52 7.79 1.86
C GLU A 490 26.65 9.03 1.65
N LEU A 491 25.32 8.89 1.66
CA LEU A 491 24.40 10.04 1.59
C LEU A 491 24.54 10.95 2.82
N ASN A 492 24.80 10.41 4.01
CA ASN A 492 24.98 11.20 5.24
C ASN A 492 26.25 12.06 5.26
N SER A 493 27.18 11.90 4.30
CA SER A 493 28.33 12.80 4.13
C SER A 493 27.93 14.24 3.77
N GLY A 494 26.65 14.46 3.42
CA GLY A 494 26.09 15.76 3.05
C GLY A 494 26.53 16.21 1.66
N LEU A 495 25.87 17.26 1.15
CA LEU A 495 26.23 17.87 -0.15
C LEU A 495 27.05 19.15 0.08
N ARG A 496 28.30 19.16 -0.39
CA ARG A 496 29.13 20.36 -0.36
C ARG A 496 28.62 21.42 -1.34
N ASN A 497 28.74 22.69 -0.98
CA ASN A 497 28.30 23.80 -1.83
C ASN A 497 29.07 23.92 -3.15
N ASP A 498 30.29 23.41 -3.19
CA ASP A 498 31.23 23.38 -4.33
C ASP A 498 31.24 22.02 -5.06
N ALA A 499 30.27 21.14 -4.78
CA ALA A 499 30.21 19.82 -5.41
C ALA A 499 30.07 19.93 -6.94
N PRO A 500 30.90 19.23 -7.73
CA PRO A 500 30.81 19.25 -9.18
C PRO A 500 29.52 18.57 -9.65
N ASP A 501 29.01 19.00 -10.80
CA ASP A 501 27.73 18.52 -11.38
C ASP A 501 27.65 17.00 -11.50
N ALA A 502 28.76 16.35 -11.88
CA ALA A 502 28.85 14.90 -11.96
C ALA A 502 28.65 14.21 -10.60
N ALA A 503 29.14 14.82 -9.51
CA ALA A 503 28.94 14.30 -8.15
C ALA A 503 27.49 14.47 -7.69
N ILE A 504 26.84 15.60 -8.04
CA ILE A 504 25.41 15.81 -7.75
C ILE A 504 24.57 14.79 -8.53
N ALA A 505 24.87 14.55 -9.81
CA ALA A 505 24.16 13.56 -10.63
C ALA A 505 24.37 12.13 -10.10
N MET A 506 25.58 11.81 -9.63
CA MET A 506 25.82 10.54 -8.95
C MET A 506 24.99 10.45 -7.67
N ARG A 507 24.95 11.51 -6.86
CA ARG A 507 24.15 11.55 -5.63
C ARG A 507 22.65 11.34 -5.87
N GLN A 508 22.10 11.85 -6.99
CA GLN A 508 20.73 11.54 -7.41
C GLN A 508 20.53 10.04 -7.55
N LYS A 509 21.44 9.33 -8.21
CA LYS A 509 21.35 7.87 -8.33
C LYS A 509 21.38 7.16 -6.98
N TRP A 510 22.27 7.58 -6.08
CA TRP A 510 22.35 7.00 -4.73
C TRP A 510 21.03 7.18 -3.98
N ARG A 511 20.41 8.36 -4.06
CA ARG A 511 19.09 8.62 -3.46
C ARG A 511 17.99 7.76 -4.07
N LEU A 512 17.95 7.64 -5.40
CA LEU A 512 16.94 6.84 -6.09
C LEU A 512 17.07 5.34 -5.79
N CYS A 513 18.30 4.81 -5.76
CA CYS A 513 18.54 3.43 -5.37
C CYS A 513 18.18 3.19 -3.90
N GLU A 514 18.45 4.14 -3.02
CA GLU A 514 18.08 4.05 -1.62
C GLU A 514 16.56 3.96 -1.41
N ILE A 515 15.78 4.77 -2.14
CA ILE A 515 14.31 4.72 -2.14
C ILE A 515 13.83 3.42 -2.80
N GLY A 516 14.40 3.03 -3.95
CA GLY A 516 14.03 1.80 -4.65
C GLY A 516 14.31 0.53 -3.85
N LEU A 517 15.36 0.53 -2.99
CA LEU A 517 15.60 -0.57 -2.04
C LEU A 517 14.53 -0.63 -0.95
N GLU A 518 14.01 0.51 -0.48
CA GLU A 518 12.87 0.55 0.44
C GLU A 518 11.61 -0.04 -0.21
N ASP A 519 11.32 0.35 -1.46
CA ASP A 519 10.18 -0.14 -2.24
C ASP A 519 10.30 -1.66 -2.51
N TYR A 520 11.51 -2.15 -2.82
CA TYR A 520 11.73 -3.58 -3.00
C TYR A 520 11.62 -4.35 -1.66
N PHE A 521 12.05 -3.75 -0.54
CA PHE A 521 11.87 -4.35 0.77
C PHE A 521 10.38 -4.52 1.13
N PHE A 522 9.51 -3.57 0.74
CA PHE A 522 8.06 -3.74 0.86
C PHE A 522 7.57 -5.01 0.14
N VAL A 523 8.06 -5.28 -1.07
CA VAL A 523 7.71 -6.51 -1.83
C VAL A 523 8.21 -7.75 -1.11
N LEU A 524 9.45 -7.75 -0.61
CA LEU A 524 10.00 -8.89 0.15
C LEU A 524 9.22 -9.16 1.44
N LEU A 525 8.88 -8.12 2.19
CA LEU A 525 8.12 -8.26 3.44
C LEU A 525 6.68 -8.73 3.18
N SER A 526 6.07 -8.28 2.07
CA SER A 526 4.77 -8.80 1.62
C SER A 526 4.85 -10.29 1.29
N ARG A 527 5.83 -10.71 0.47
CA ARG A 527 6.06 -12.14 0.16
C ARG A 527 6.29 -12.97 1.43
N PHE A 528 7.08 -12.45 2.37
CA PHE A 528 7.32 -13.09 3.66
C PHE A 528 6.03 -13.26 4.47
N LEU A 529 5.18 -12.23 4.54
CA LEU A 529 3.90 -12.30 5.24
C LEU A 529 2.97 -13.35 4.64
N ASN A 530 2.89 -13.44 3.31
CA ASN A 530 2.07 -14.46 2.67
C ASN A 530 2.62 -15.87 2.90
N ALA A 531 3.95 -16.03 2.92
CA ALA A 531 4.58 -17.31 3.27
C ALA A 531 4.26 -17.72 4.71
N LEU A 532 4.32 -16.75 5.64
CA LEU A 532 3.97 -16.97 7.04
C LEU A 532 2.49 -17.36 7.20
N GLU A 533 1.58 -16.69 6.49
CA GLU A 533 0.15 -17.03 6.46
C GLU A 533 -0.09 -18.44 5.89
N THR A 534 0.63 -18.82 4.83
CA THR A 534 0.54 -20.15 4.20
C THR A 534 0.94 -21.28 5.16
N ILE A 535 1.90 -21.03 6.05
CA ILE A 535 2.36 -21.99 7.08
C ILE A 535 1.38 -22.07 8.27
N GLY A 536 0.33 -21.23 8.30
CA GLY A 536 -0.69 -21.19 9.35
C GLY A 536 -0.61 -19.97 10.27
N GLY A 537 0.26 -19.01 9.95
CA GLY A 537 0.32 -17.68 10.55
C GLY A 537 0.39 -17.70 12.09
N ALA A 538 -0.43 -16.86 12.71
CA ALA A 538 -0.44 -16.69 14.16
C ALA A 538 -0.84 -17.96 14.93
N VAL A 539 -1.68 -18.81 14.34
CA VAL A 539 -2.16 -20.06 14.97
C VAL A 539 -1.03 -21.09 15.03
N GLN A 540 -0.27 -21.24 13.94
CA GLN A 540 0.86 -22.16 13.92
C GLN A 540 1.97 -21.72 14.87
N LEU A 541 2.30 -20.42 14.89
CA LEU A 541 3.30 -19.87 15.82
C LEU A 541 2.96 -20.14 17.30
N ALA A 542 1.68 -20.11 17.66
CA ALA A 542 1.23 -20.44 19.02
C ALA A 542 1.32 -21.95 19.31
N LYS A 543 0.93 -22.81 18.35
CA LYS A 543 1.06 -24.27 18.48
C LYS A 543 2.51 -24.73 18.56
N ASP A 544 3.42 -24.06 17.86
CA ASP A 544 4.85 -24.35 17.92
C ASP A 544 5.40 -24.09 19.33
N VAL A 545 4.93 -23.03 19.99
CA VAL A 545 5.26 -22.74 21.39
C VAL A 545 4.70 -23.81 22.33
N GLU A 546 3.47 -24.30 22.09
CA GLU A 546 2.89 -25.43 22.83
C GLU A 546 3.68 -26.73 22.69
N SER A 547 4.30 -26.95 21.52
CA SER A 547 5.11 -28.13 21.22
C SER A 547 6.61 -27.96 21.52
N GLY A 548 7.02 -26.83 22.12
CA GLY A 548 8.40 -26.53 22.51
C GLY A 548 9.32 -26.08 21.36
N ASN A 549 8.79 -25.87 20.16
CA ASN A 549 9.54 -25.37 19.00
C ASN A 549 9.50 -23.84 18.93
N VAL A 550 10.23 -23.17 19.80
CA VAL A 550 10.21 -21.70 19.85
C VAL A 550 11.03 -21.05 18.71
N ALA A 551 11.84 -21.84 17.99
CA ALA A 551 12.66 -21.36 16.88
C ALA A 551 11.84 -20.81 15.71
N SER A 552 10.55 -21.17 15.58
CA SER A 552 9.68 -20.64 14.52
C SER A 552 9.40 -19.14 14.66
N TRP A 553 9.68 -18.53 15.81
CA TRP A 553 9.58 -17.10 16.04
C TRP A 553 10.78 -16.29 15.56
N ASN A 554 11.91 -16.96 15.25
CA ASN A 554 13.14 -16.26 14.87
C ASN A 554 12.99 -15.50 13.55
N ASP A 555 12.49 -16.15 12.50
CA ASP A 555 12.35 -15.51 11.17
C ASP A 555 11.36 -14.33 11.20
N PRO A 556 10.17 -14.44 11.84
CA PRO A 556 9.26 -13.30 11.98
C PRO A 556 9.82 -12.14 12.83
N LEU A 557 10.57 -12.44 13.89
CA LEU A 557 11.23 -11.40 14.70
C LEU A 557 12.36 -10.73 13.92
N ASP A 558 13.16 -11.50 13.16
CA ASP A 558 14.21 -10.97 12.29
C ASP A 558 13.62 -10.08 11.19
N ALA A 559 12.52 -10.51 10.56
CA ALA A 559 11.79 -9.69 9.58
C ALA A 559 11.29 -8.38 10.19
N LEU A 560 10.78 -8.40 11.44
CA LEU A 560 10.33 -7.20 12.14
C LEU A 560 11.50 -6.28 12.51
N VAL A 561 12.61 -6.81 13.00
CA VAL A 561 13.84 -6.06 13.27
C VAL A 561 14.30 -5.34 12.01
N LEU A 562 14.37 -6.06 10.89
CA LEU A 562 14.76 -5.48 9.60
C LEU A 562 13.77 -4.40 9.16
N GLY A 563 12.46 -4.64 9.27
CA GLY A 563 11.43 -3.66 8.92
C GLY A 563 11.52 -2.38 9.73
N VAL A 564 11.59 -2.47 11.07
CA VAL A 564 11.76 -1.30 11.95
C VAL A 564 13.05 -0.57 11.66
N HIS A 565 14.14 -1.30 11.37
CA HIS A 565 15.40 -0.69 10.97
C HIS A 565 15.28 0.09 9.65
N GLN A 566 14.60 -0.46 8.65
CA GLN A 566 14.34 0.22 7.38
C GLN A 566 13.58 1.53 7.56
N VAL A 567 12.60 1.58 8.47
CA VAL A 567 11.86 2.80 8.80
C VAL A 567 12.76 3.86 9.43
N GLY A 568 13.65 3.45 10.34
CA GLY A 568 14.65 4.32 10.95
C GLY A 568 15.65 4.88 9.92
N LEU A 569 16.00 4.08 8.91
CA LEU A 569 16.85 4.49 7.78
C LEU A 569 16.17 5.56 6.90
N SER A 570 14.84 5.54 6.78
CA SER A 570 14.06 6.55 6.05
C SER A 570 13.96 7.90 6.79
N GLY A 571 14.51 8.00 8.00
CA GLY A 571 14.52 9.22 8.81
C GLY A 571 13.39 9.33 9.84
N TRP A 572 12.56 8.30 9.99
CA TRP A 572 11.48 8.30 10.98
C TRP A 572 11.96 7.84 12.35
N LYS A 573 11.89 8.71 13.37
CA LYS A 573 12.18 8.42 14.78
C LYS A 573 13.32 7.41 14.98
N LYS A 574 14.49 7.73 14.43
CA LYS A 574 15.63 6.80 14.33
C LYS A 574 16.03 6.17 15.67
N GLU A 575 16.03 6.95 16.74
CA GLU A 575 16.37 6.48 18.10
C GLU A 575 15.35 5.46 18.61
N GLU A 576 14.06 5.70 18.37
CA GLU A 576 12.98 4.78 18.74
C GLU A 576 13.05 3.47 17.94
N CYS A 577 13.33 3.56 16.63
CA CYS A 577 13.52 2.40 15.79
C CYS A 577 14.71 1.54 16.26
N LEU A 578 15.82 2.19 16.65
CA LEU A 578 16.99 1.50 17.22
C LEU A 578 16.67 0.84 18.57
N ALA A 579 15.93 1.51 19.44
CA ALA A 579 15.51 0.95 20.72
C ALA A 579 14.64 -0.30 20.54
N ILE A 580 13.62 -0.22 19.69
CA ILE A 580 12.73 -1.36 19.38
C ILE A 580 13.52 -2.51 18.75
N GLY A 581 14.42 -2.21 17.79
CA GLY A 581 15.26 -3.23 17.16
C GLY A 581 16.16 -3.95 18.16
N ASN A 582 16.79 -3.23 19.08
CA ASN A 582 17.63 -3.82 20.13
C ASN A 582 16.82 -4.67 21.12
N GLU A 583 15.60 -4.24 21.49
CA GLU A 583 14.71 -5.04 22.33
C GLU A 583 14.33 -6.36 21.64
N LEU A 584 13.93 -6.31 20.36
CA LEU A 584 13.57 -7.50 19.58
C LEU A 584 14.76 -8.47 19.43
N LEU A 585 15.97 -7.96 19.17
CA LEU A 585 17.19 -8.78 19.13
C LEU A 585 17.49 -9.42 20.48
N ALA A 586 17.30 -8.69 21.59
CA ALA A 586 17.48 -9.25 22.92
C ALA A 586 16.48 -10.39 23.22
N TRP A 587 15.26 -10.32 22.68
CA TRP A 587 14.29 -11.42 22.80
C TRP A 587 14.71 -12.65 21.99
N ARG A 588 15.28 -12.45 20.80
CA ARG A 588 15.85 -13.53 19.98
C ARG A 588 17.02 -14.23 20.68
N GLU A 589 17.93 -13.49 21.30
CA GLU A 589 19.14 -14.05 21.93
C GLU A 589 18.89 -14.81 23.25
N ARG A 590 17.74 -14.56 23.90
CA ARG A 590 17.41 -15.19 25.20
C ARG A 590 16.74 -16.56 25.09
N ASP A 591 16.56 -17.11 23.88
CA ASP A 591 15.99 -18.44 23.61
C ASP A 591 14.66 -18.71 24.34
N LEU A 592 13.77 -17.69 24.44
CA LEU A 592 12.38 -17.76 24.95
C LEU A 592 12.11 -18.92 25.94
N LEU A 593 12.78 -18.83 27.09
CA LEU A 593 12.87 -19.92 28.08
C LEU A 593 11.49 -20.39 28.59
N GLU A 594 11.36 -21.70 28.81
CA GLU A 594 10.15 -22.29 29.43
C GLU A 594 9.95 -21.85 30.88
N LYS A 595 11.01 -21.44 31.57
CA LYS A 595 10.97 -20.91 32.95
C LYS A 595 11.93 -19.76 33.13
N GLU A 596 11.46 -18.68 33.76
CA GLU A 596 12.31 -17.61 34.30
C GLU A 596 12.15 -17.58 35.82
N GLY A 597 13.08 -18.21 36.55
CA GLY A 597 12.95 -18.40 38.01
C GLY A 597 11.90 -19.47 38.37
N GLU A 598 10.98 -19.13 39.28
CA GLU A 598 9.86 -20.01 39.68
C GLU A 598 8.59 -19.80 38.83
N GLU A 599 8.56 -18.75 38.02
CA GLU A 599 7.40 -18.36 37.22
C GLU A 599 7.38 -19.05 35.85
N ASP A 600 6.18 -19.12 35.24
CA ASP A 600 6.00 -19.60 33.88
C ASP A 600 6.73 -18.68 32.90
N GLY A 601 7.83 -19.17 32.34
CA GLY A 601 8.68 -18.41 31.43
C GLY A 601 7.89 -17.97 30.20
N ARG A 602 6.92 -18.80 29.76
CA ARG A 602 6.01 -18.48 28.65
C ARG A 602 5.25 -17.20 28.90
N THR A 603 4.57 -17.11 30.04
CA THR A 603 3.80 -15.92 30.40
C THR A 603 4.69 -14.68 30.48
N ILE A 604 5.88 -14.80 31.07
CA ILE A 604 6.80 -13.67 31.22
C ILE A 604 7.31 -13.16 29.87
N TRP A 605 7.89 -14.03 29.05
CA TRP A 605 8.46 -13.59 27.78
C TRP A 605 7.36 -13.12 26.82
N ALA A 606 6.18 -13.76 26.81
CA ALA A 606 5.08 -13.37 25.95
C ALA A 606 4.54 -11.98 26.31
N MET A 607 4.41 -11.67 27.60
CA MET A 607 3.99 -10.33 28.06
C MET A 607 5.03 -9.24 27.72
N ARG A 608 6.32 -9.55 27.86
CA ARG A 608 7.40 -8.61 27.51
C ARG A 608 7.48 -8.40 25.99
N LEU A 609 7.41 -9.47 25.21
CA LEU A 609 7.37 -9.41 23.76
C LEU A 609 6.15 -8.62 23.28
N LYS A 610 4.96 -8.84 23.87
CA LYS A 610 3.76 -8.03 23.63
C LYS A 610 4.04 -6.54 23.79
N ALA A 611 4.73 -6.14 24.86
CA ALA A 611 5.03 -4.74 25.12
C ALA A 611 5.92 -4.11 24.03
N THR A 612 6.94 -4.84 23.56
CA THR A 612 7.81 -4.41 22.44
C THR A 612 7.03 -4.39 21.11
N LEU A 613 6.18 -5.37 20.83
CA LEU A 613 5.33 -5.39 19.63
C LEU A 613 4.31 -4.25 19.62
N ASP A 614 3.68 -3.96 20.76
CA ASP A 614 2.78 -2.81 20.93
C ASP A 614 3.53 -1.48 20.71
N ARG A 615 4.81 -1.42 21.10
CA ARG A 615 5.68 -0.26 20.84
C ARG A 615 5.99 -0.11 19.36
N ALA A 616 6.36 -1.19 18.66
CA ALA A 616 6.54 -1.22 17.21
C ALA A 616 5.26 -0.82 16.46
N ARG A 617 4.09 -1.32 16.90
CA ARG A 617 2.79 -0.94 16.35
C ARG A 617 2.50 0.55 16.52
N ARG A 618 2.76 1.13 17.70
CA ARG A 618 2.60 2.58 17.93
C ARG A 618 3.51 3.41 17.01
N LEU A 619 4.76 2.99 16.82
CA LEU A 619 5.68 3.64 15.87
C LEU A 619 5.09 3.71 14.45
N THR A 620 4.47 2.61 13.97
CA THR A 620 3.80 2.60 12.66
C THR A 620 2.55 3.47 12.62
N ALA A 621 1.74 3.47 13.69
CA ALA A 621 0.53 4.29 13.77
C ALA A 621 0.86 5.78 13.76
N GLU A 622 1.85 6.22 14.53
CA GLU A 622 2.29 7.62 14.57
C GLU A 622 2.79 8.12 13.21
N TYR A 623 3.44 7.25 12.42
CA TYR A 623 3.84 7.58 11.05
C TYR A 623 2.61 7.82 10.16
N SER A 624 1.65 6.89 10.19
CA SER A 624 0.42 7.01 9.39
C SER A 624 -0.41 8.21 9.82
N ASP A 625 -0.54 8.45 11.12
CA ASP A 625 -1.28 9.59 11.68
C ASP A 625 -0.64 10.92 11.24
N LEU A 626 0.70 10.99 11.17
CA LEU A 626 1.39 12.15 10.62
C LEU A 626 1.03 12.38 9.15
N LEU A 627 1.06 11.33 8.32
CA LEU A 627 0.68 11.46 6.91
C LEU A 627 -0.78 11.92 6.74
N LEU A 628 -1.68 11.38 7.56
CA LEU A 628 -3.10 11.77 7.61
C LEU A 628 -3.31 13.19 8.13
N GLN A 629 -2.38 13.71 8.92
CA GLN A 629 -2.43 15.11 9.37
C GLN A 629 -1.97 16.07 8.26
N ILE A 630 -0.92 15.71 7.50
CA ILE A 630 -0.28 16.64 6.56
C ILE A 630 -0.86 16.58 5.15
N PHE A 631 -1.29 15.43 4.64
CA PHE A 631 -1.68 15.32 3.23
C PHE A 631 -3.14 15.67 2.96
N PRO A 632 -4.16 15.06 3.60
CA PRO A 632 -5.57 15.24 3.25
C PRO A 632 -6.01 16.71 3.09
N PRO A 633 -5.78 17.62 4.06
CA PRO A 633 -6.24 19.00 3.90
C PRO A 633 -5.54 19.73 2.74
N ASN A 634 -4.25 19.47 2.50
CA ASN A 634 -3.51 20.11 1.42
C ASN A 634 -3.85 19.50 0.05
N VAL A 635 -4.11 18.20 -0.02
CA VAL A 635 -4.53 17.49 -1.24
C VAL A 635 -5.94 17.90 -1.65
N GLU A 636 -6.86 18.09 -0.70
CA GLU A 636 -8.21 18.62 -0.98
C GLU A 636 -8.15 20.04 -1.56
N ILE A 637 -7.37 20.93 -0.94
CA ILE A 637 -7.18 22.31 -1.42
C ILE A 637 -6.65 22.31 -2.85
N LEU A 638 -5.55 21.59 -3.10
CA LEU A 638 -4.90 21.60 -4.41
C LEU A 638 -5.72 20.84 -5.47
N GLY A 639 -6.32 19.72 -5.09
CA GLY A 639 -7.11 18.86 -5.97
C GLY A 639 -8.37 19.57 -6.46
N LYS A 640 -9.10 20.23 -5.56
CA LYS A 640 -10.25 21.07 -5.93
C LYS A 640 -9.84 22.21 -6.87
N ALA A 641 -8.73 22.89 -6.54
CA ALA A 641 -8.25 24.03 -7.31
C ALA A 641 -7.82 23.66 -8.73
N LEU A 642 -7.23 22.48 -8.93
CA LEU A 642 -6.73 21.99 -10.23
C LEU A 642 -7.73 21.11 -11.00
N GLY A 643 -8.91 20.83 -10.42
CA GLY A 643 -9.94 19.99 -11.03
C GLY A 643 -9.58 18.50 -11.09
N ILE A 644 -8.86 17.98 -10.10
CA ILE A 644 -8.53 16.55 -9.98
C ILE A 644 -9.78 15.77 -9.54
N PRO A 645 -10.03 14.55 -10.07
CA PRO A 645 -11.18 13.74 -9.66
C PRO A 645 -11.26 13.53 -8.14
N GLU A 646 -12.46 13.71 -7.57
CA GLU A 646 -12.69 13.66 -6.12
C GLU A 646 -12.24 12.34 -5.49
N ASN A 647 -12.45 11.21 -6.17
CA ASN A 647 -11.97 9.90 -5.71
C ASN A 647 -10.44 9.85 -5.57
N SER A 648 -9.71 10.40 -6.54
CA SER A 648 -8.23 10.45 -6.50
C SER A 648 -7.72 11.36 -5.38
N VAL A 649 -8.44 12.43 -5.06
CA VAL A 649 -8.14 13.33 -3.93
C VAL A 649 -8.38 12.61 -2.60
N ARG A 650 -9.55 11.96 -2.46
CA ARG A 650 -9.99 11.30 -1.22
C ARG A 650 -9.14 10.10 -0.82
N THR A 651 -8.63 9.35 -1.80
CA THR A 651 -7.84 8.12 -1.57
C THR A 651 -6.32 8.33 -1.62
N TYR A 652 -5.84 9.54 -1.96
CA TYR A 652 -4.42 9.85 -2.14
C TYR A 652 -3.56 9.41 -0.95
N THR A 653 -3.87 9.92 0.25
CA THR A 653 -3.03 9.66 1.44
C THR A 653 -3.07 8.20 1.86
N GLU A 654 -4.22 7.54 1.69
CA GLU A 654 -4.39 6.12 2.03
C GLU A 654 -3.62 5.23 1.07
N ALA A 655 -3.62 5.53 -0.23
CA ALA A 655 -2.80 4.86 -1.22
C ALA A 655 -1.30 5.01 -0.89
N GLU A 656 -0.87 6.20 -0.48
CA GLU A 656 0.51 6.46 -0.07
C GLU A 656 0.93 5.68 1.20
N ILE A 657 0.02 5.51 2.17
CA ILE A 657 0.27 4.69 3.37
C ILE A 657 0.34 3.22 3.01
N ARG A 658 -0.59 2.73 2.18
CA ARG A 658 -0.71 1.32 1.77
C ARG A 658 0.48 0.85 0.92
N ALA A 659 1.03 1.74 0.09
CA ALA A 659 2.23 1.48 -0.71
C ALA A 659 3.53 1.53 0.12
N GLY A 660 3.48 2.01 1.37
CA GLY A 660 4.66 2.17 2.22
C GLY A 660 5.00 0.92 3.05
N ILE A 661 6.30 0.76 3.36
CA ILE A 661 6.81 -0.31 4.24
C ILE A 661 6.10 -0.38 5.61
N ILE A 662 5.65 0.77 6.11
CA ILE A 662 4.92 0.91 7.38
C ILE A 662 3.66 0.04 7.42
N PHE A 663 2.97 -0.11 6.28
CA PHE A 663 1.79 -0.96 6.17
C PHE A 663 2.14 -2.43 6.42
N GLN A 664 3.20 -2.93 5.80
CA GLN A 664 3.65 -4.32 5.96
C GLN A 664 4.16 -4.59 7.38
N ILE A 665 4.87 -3.65 7.99
CA ILE A 665 5.33 -3.77 9.38
C ILE A 665 4.14 -3.83 10.35
N SER A 666 3.10 -3.01 10.11
CA SER A 666 1.88 -3.04 10.91
C SER A 666 1.14 -4.39 10.78
N LYS A 667 1.08 -4.95 9.56
CA LYS A 667 0.52 -6.29 9.31
C LYS A 667 1.32 -7.37 10.06
N LEU A 668 2.64 -7.33 10.00
CA LEU A 668 3.50 -8.26 10.75
C LEU A 668 3.32 -8.14 12.27
N CYS A 669 3.25 -6.91 12.80
CA CYS A 669 2.97 -6.69 14.22
C CYS A 669 1.61 -7.29 14.62
N THR A 670 0.60 -7.20 13.75
CA THR A 670 -0.75 -7.74 14.01
C THR A 670 -0.70 -9.26 14.12
N VAL A 671 -0.05 -9.94 13.17
CA VAL A 671 0.13 -11.41 13.19
C VAL A 671 0.88 -11.85 14.44
N LEU A 672 1.96 -11.16 14.80
CA LEU A 672 2.77 -11.50 15.98
C LEU A 672 2.03 -11.23 17.29
N LEU A 673 1.31 -10.11 17.40
CA LEU A 673 0.49 -9.82 18.58
C LEU A 673 -0.61 -10.85 18.77
N LYS A 674 -1.23 -11.33 17.69
CA LYS A 674 -2.18 -12.44 17.76
C LYS A 674 -1.51 -13.72 18.25
N ALA A 675 -0.35 -14.08 17.70
CA ALA A 675 0.39 -15.26 18.13
C ALA A 675 0.75 -15.20 19.63
N VAL A 676 1.11 -14.01 20.13
CA VAL A 676 1.38 -13.77 21.55
C VAL A 676 0.12 -13.92 22.40
N ARG A 677 -1.03 -13.37 21.96
CA ARG A 677 -2.32 -13.52 22.67
C ARG A 677 -2.75 -14.99 22.76
N ASN A 678 -2.62 -15.73 21.66
CA ASN A 678 -2.93 -17.15 21.61
C ASN A 678 -2.03 -17.95 22.55
N SER A 679 -0.73 -17.63 22.58
CA SER A 679 0.23 -18.26 23.51
C SER A 679 -0.06 -17.98 24.99
N LEU A 680 -0.71 -16.84 25.29
CA LEU A 680 -1.13 -16.42 26.62
C LEU A 680 -2.56 -16.87 26.99
N GLY A 681 -3.33 -17.44 26.06
CA GLY A 681 -4.77 -17.71 26.26
C GLY A 681 -5.60 -16.45 26.54
N SER A 682 -5.23 -15.29 25.98
CA SER A 682 -5.95 -14.02 26.17
C SER A 682 -7.24 -13.92 25.33
N GLU A 683 -8.18 -13.07 25.75
CA GLU A 683 -9.60 -13.01 25.31
C GLU A 683 -9.92 -12.66 23.83
N GLY A 684 -9.00 -12.85 22.86
CA GLY A 684 -9.31 -12.75 21.43
C GLY A 684 -9.72 -11.37 20.89
N TRP A 685 -9.54 -10.29 21.67
CA TRP A 685 -9.86 -8.93 21.24
C TRP A 685 -8.65 -8.19 20.67
N ASP A 686 -8.85 -7.49 19.54
CA ASP A 686 -7.95 -6.44 19.08
C ASP A 686 -8.70 -5.11 18.91
N VAL A 687 -8.15 -4.05 19.50
CA VAL A 687 -8.80 -2.73 19.50
C VAL A 687 -8.10 -1.84 18.48
N ILE A 688 -8.78 -1.52 17.38
CA ILE A 688 -8.28 -0.65 16.30
C ILE A 688 -8.49 0.82 16.66
N VAL A 689 -9.70 1.17 17.12
CA VAL A 689 -10.05 2.53 17.58
C VAL A 689 -10.64 2.43 18.98
N PRO A 690 -9.91 2.87 20.02
CA PRO A 690 -10.41 2.84 21.39
C PRO A 690 -11.48 3.90 21.61
N GLY A 691 -12.39 3.63 22.56
CA GLY A 691 -13.44 4.56 22.95
C GLY A 691 -14.59 3.87 23.66
N SER A 692 -15.59 4.66 24.05
CA SER A 692 -16.81 4.15 24.64
C SER A 692 -17.99 4.62 23.81
N THR A 693 -18.85 3.69 23.42
CA THR A 693 -20.02 3.96 22.60
C THR A 693 -21.21 3.12 23.07
N SER A 694 -22.42 3.51 22.69
CA SER A 694 -23.64 2.76 23.01
C SER A 694 -24.59 2.81 21.82
N GLY A 695 -25.21 1.68 21.54
CA GLY A 695 -26.11 1.56 20.40
C GLY A 695 -26.78 0.20 20.34
N THR A 696 -27.71 0.07 19.41
CA THR A 696 -28.33 -1.23 19.13
C THR A 696 -27.35 -2.11 18.35
N LEU A 697 -27.10 -3.33 18.82
CA LEU A 697 -26.22 -4.26 18.13
C LEU A 697 -26.92 -4.85 16.90
N VAL A 698 -26.40 -4.61 15.70
CA VAL A 698 -26.97 -5.08 14.44
C VAL A 698 -25.93 -5.92 13.71
N GLN A 699 -26.28 -7.16 13.36
CA GLN A 699 -25.39 -8.03 12.61
C GLN A 699 -25.57 -7.85 11.10
N VAL A 700 -24.45 -7.74 10.39
CA VAL A 700 -24.38 -7.65 8.92
C VAL A 700 -23.28 -8.58 8.39
N GLU A 701 -23.44 -9.05 7.14
CA GLU A 701 -22.42 -9.89 6.51
C GLU A 701 -21.16 -9.07 6.18
N SER A 702 -21.34 -7.94 5.51
CA SER A 702 -20.30 -6.96 5.17
C SER A 702 -20.88 -5.53 5.15
N ILE A 703 -20.01 -4.51 5.21
CA ILE A 703 -20.40 -3.09 5.24
C ILE A 703 -20.66 -2.62 3.80
N VAL A 704 -21.91 -2.75 3.33
CA VAL A 704 -22.33 -2.38 1.96
C VAL A 704 -23.44 -1.32 2.03
N PRO A 705 -23.43 -0.27 1.18
CA PRO A 705 -24.52 0.69 1.12
C PRO A 705 -25.88 0.00 0.89
N GLY A 706 -26.87 0.31 1.74
CA GLY A 706 -28.24 -0.22 1.62
C GLY A 706 -28.52 -1.59 2.26
N SER A 707 -27.52 -2.24 2.87
CA SER A 707 -27.72 -3.52 3.60
C SER A 707 -28.26 -3.34 5.02
N PHE A 708 -28.38 -2.10 5.50
CA PHE A 708 -28.76 -1.80 6.88
C PHE A 708 -30.29 -1.74 7.04
N PRO A 709 -30.87 -2.45 8.01
CA PRO A 709 -32.29 -2.33 8.32
C PRO A 709 -32.62 -0.90 8.76
N SER A 710 -33.82 -0.42 8.43
CA SER A 710 -34.34 0.89 8.86
C SER A 710 -34.64 0.91 10.36
N THR A 711 -33.61 0.82 11.20
CA THR A 711 -33.74 0.97 12.66
C THR A 711 -34.03 2.43 12.99
N GLY A 712 -35.01 2.66 13.86
CA GLY A 712 -35.54 3.99 14.18
C GLY A 712 -34.51 4.96 14.77
N GLY A 713 -33.73 5.63 13.91
CA GLY A 713 -32.99 6.87 14.16
C GLY A 713 -31.97 6.90 15.33
N GLY A 714 -31.64 5.78 15.97
CA GLY A 714 -30.71 5.70 17.09
C GLY A 714 -29.31 5.24 16.70
N PRO A 715 -28.31 5.40 17.59
CA PRO A 715 -26.94 4.93 17.35
C PRO A 715 -26.88 3.39 17.23
N ILE A 716 -26.10 2.90 16.27
CA ILE A 716 -25.96 1.48 15.93
C ILE A 716 -24.52 1.03 16.21
N ILE A 717 -24.38 -0.17 16.77
CA ILE A 717 -23.09 -0.87 16.82
C ILE A 717 -23.19 -2.04 15.84
N LEU A 718 -22.32 -2.07 14.85
CA LEU A 718 -22.32 -3.13 13.84
C LEU A 718 -21.53 -4.34 14.32
N LEU A 719 -22.10 -5.53 14.17
CA LEU A 719 -21.39 -6.80 14.21
C LEU A 719 -21.19 -7.28 12.77
N VAL A 720 -19.97 -7.21 12.26
CA VAL A 720 -19.65 -7.47 10.86
C VAL A 720 -19.00 -8.83 10.73
N ASN A 721 -19.51 -9.72 9.89
CA ASN A 721 -18.93 -11.06 9.73
C ASN A 721 -17.61 -11.03 8.95
N LYS A 722 -17.56 -10.28 7.84
CA LYS A 722 -16.38 -10.17 6.98
C LYS A 722 -16.15 -8.75 6.50
N ALA A 723 -14.89 -8.37 6.36
CA ALA A 723 -14.50 -7.13 5.73
C ALA A 723 -13.25 -7.36 4.86
N ASP A 724 -13.32 -6.87 3.62
CA ASP A 724 -12.20 -6.85 2.68
C ASP A 724 -11.27 -5.67 2.99
N GLY A 725 -11.73 -4.70 3.80
CA GLY A 725 -10.96 -3.59 4.31
C GLY A 725 -11.02 -2.34 3.46
N ASP A 726 -11.69 -2.36 2.31
CA ASP A 726 -11.96 -1.22 1.42
C ASP A 726 -13.35 -0.60 1.65
N GLU A 727 -14.11 -1.07 2.65
CA GLU A 727 -15.44 -0.56 2.93
C GLU A 727 -15.43 0.84 3.57
N GLU A 728 -16.52 1.58 3.36
CA GLU A 728 -16.76 2.88 3.97
C GLU A 728 -17.79 2.78 5.10
N VAL A 729 -17.39 3.18 6.31
CA VAL A 729 -18.30 3.23 7.47
C VAL A 729 -19.43 4.26 7.25
N SER A 730 -19.17 5.30 6.45
CA SER A 730 -20.14 6.35 6.10
C SER A 730 -21.27 5.89 5.16
N ALA A 731 -21.17 4.71 4.54
CA ALA A 731 -22.21 4.13 3.66
C ALA A 731 -23.54 3.81 4.37
N ALA A 732 -23.59 3.89 5.70
CA ALA A 732 -24.73 3.51 6.54
C ALA A 732 -25.51 4.69 7.14
N ASN A 733 -25.68 5.78 6.37
CA ASN A 733 -26.49 6.94 6.75
C ASN A 733 -26.09 7.63 8.08
N GLY A 734 -24.81 7.57 8.48
CA GLY A 734 -24.27 8.36 9.59
C GLY A 734 -24.69 7.96 11.02
N ASN A 735 -25.40 6.84 11.21
CA ASN A 735 -25.87 6.39 12.52
C ASN A 735 -24.97 5.32 13.18
N ILE A 736 -23.84 4.96 12.58
CA ILE A 736 -22.90 3.99 13.16
C ILE A 736 -22.08 4.67 14.25
N ALA A 737 -22.21 4.18 15.46
CA ALA A 737 -21.47 4.64 16.62
C ALA A 737 -20.32 3.71 17.01
N GLY A 738 -20.28 2.48 16.46
CA GLY A 738 -19.18 1.54 16.64
C GLY A 738 -19.25 0.33 15.69
N VAL A 739 -18.11 -0.34 15.50
CA VAL A 739 -17.96 -1.54 14.65
C VAL A 739 -17.24 -2.64 15.43
N MET A 740 -17.76 -3.85 15.35
CA MET A 740 -17.19 -5.09 15.87
C MET A 740 -17.03 -6.06 14.70
N LEU A 741 -15.82 -6.28 14.22
CA LEU A 741 -15.55 -7.17 13.09
C LEU A 741 -15.15 -8.56 13.60
N LEU A 742 -15.78 -9.60 13.07
CA LEU A 742 -15.54 -11.00 13.43
C LEU A 742 -14.35 -11.64 12.69
N GLN A 743 -13.52 -10.79 12.09
CA GLN A 743 -12.37 -11.12 11.26
C GLN A 743 -11.23 -10.19 11.67
N GLU A 744 -10.00 -10.66 11.52
CA GLU A 744 -8.83 -9.80 11.65
C GLU A 744 -8.77 -8.76 10.54
N LEU A 745 -8.37 -7.56 10.92
CA LEU A 745 -8.14 -6.48 9.98
C LEU A 745 -6.87 -5.73 10.38
N PRO A 746 -5.93 -5.52 9.44
CA PRO A 746 -4.77 -4.68 9.70
C PRO A 746 -5.22 -3.30 10.20
N HIS A 747 -4.56 -2.78 11.22
CA HIS A 747 -4.90 -1.47 11.80
C HIS A 747 -4.82 -0.32 10.79
N LEU A 748 -4.01 -0.50 9.75
CA LEU A 748 -3.81 0.45 8.65
C LEU A 748 -4.62 0.09 7.39
N SER A 749 -5.56 -0.85 7.48
CA SER A 749 -6.56 -1.09 6.43
C SER A 749 -7.34 0.20 6.15
N HIS A 750 -7.93 0.32 4.95
CA HIS A 750 -8.72 1.51 4.60
C HIS A 750 -9.89 1.70 5.59
N LEU A 751 -10.62 0.62 5.90
CA LEU A 751 -11.67 0.62 6.92
C LEU A 751 -11.14 1.02 8.32
N GLY A 752 -9.97 0.54 8.74
CA GLY A 752 -9.34 0.93 10.01
C GLY A 752 -8.93 2.40 10.07
N VAL A 753 -8.35 2.92 8.98
CA VAL A 753 -7.96 4.33 8.84
C VAL A 753 -9.19 5.24 8.82
N ARG A 754 -10.24 4.87 8.07
CA ARG A 754 -11.51 5.60 8.01
C ARG A 754 -12.19 5.66 9.37
N ALA A 755 -12.25 4.54 10.09
CA ALA A 755 -12.79 4.51 11.44
C ALA A 755 -12.04 5.47 12.40
N ARG A 756 -10.73 5.65 12.24
CA ARG A 756 -9.96 6.65 13.00
C ARG A 756 -10.32 8.09 12.61
N GLN A 757 -10.36 8.39 11.32
CA GLN A 757 -10.73 9.72 10.81
C GLN A 757 -12.10 10.14 11.33
N GLU A 758 -13.07 9.21 11.30
CA GLU A 758 -14.45 9.42 11.73
C GLU A 758 -14.65 9.24 13.25
N LYS A 759 -13.62 8.83 13.99
CA LYS A 759 -13.62 8.57 15.44
C LYS A 759 -14.68 7.53 15.88
N ILE A 760 -14.87 6.50 15.07
CA ILE A 760 -15.80 5.40 15.33
C ILE A 760 -15.07 4.32 16.12
N VAL A 761 -15.63 3.91 17.26
CA VAL A 761 -15.05 2.82 18.08
C VAL A 761 -15.02 1.54 17.26
N PHE A 762 -13.84 0.96 17.09
CA PHE A 762 -13.64 -0.18 16.20
C PHE A 762 -12.79 -1.26 16.89
N VAL A 763 -13.38 -2.44 17.05
CA VAL A 763 -12.73 -3.63 17.60
C VAL A 763 -12.88 -4.81 16.66
N THR A 764 -11.93 -5.73 16.69
CA THR A 764 -12.02 -7.04 16.05
C THR A 764 -12.02 -8.13 17.12
N CYS A 765 -12.73 -9.24 16.83
CA CYS A 765 -12.78 -10.42 17.67
C CYS A 765 -12.80 -11.66 16.78
N ASP A 766 -11.82 -12.54 16.95
CA ASP A 766 -11.66 -13.77 16.17
C ASP A 766 -11.86 -15.06 17.01
N ASP A 767 -12.25 -14.90 18.27
CA ASP A 767 -12.52 -16.00 19.20
C ASP A 767 -13.96 -16.51 19.02
N ASP A 768 -14.12 -17.72 18.47
CA ASP A 768 -15.41 -18.34 18.16
C ASP A 768 -16.38 -18.40 19.35
N ASP A 769 -15.88 -18.62 20.58
CA ASP A 769 -16.70 -18.70 21.78
C ASP A 769 -17.24 -17.31 22.16
N LYS A 770 -16.38 -16.28 22.08
CA LYS A 770 -16.80 -14.88 22.28
C LYS A 770 -17.73 -14.41 21.17
N VAL A 771 -17.47 -14.79 19.92
CA VAL A 771 -18.37 -14.51 18.79
C VAL A 771 -19.75 -15.10 19.04
N ALA A 772 -19.83 -16.34 19.54
CA ALA A 772 -21.10 -16.97 19.93
C ALA A 772 -21.79 -16.17 21.05
N ASP A 773 -21.05 -15.71 22.05
CA ASP A 773 -21.57 -14.88 23.14
C ASP A 773 -22.12 -13.53 22.66
N ILE A 774 -21.41 -12.84 21.77
CA ILE A 774 -21.81 -11.55 21.17
C ILE A 774 -23.06 -11.72 20.31
N ARG A 775 -23.14 -12.81 19.53
CA ARG A 775 -24.32 -13.11 18.69
C ARG A 775 -25.61 -13.23 19.51
N ARG A 776 -25.54 -13.63 20.80
CA ARG A 776 -26.72 -13.66 21.71
C ARG A 776 -27.22 -12.27 22.13
N LEU A 777 -26.46 -11.22 21.83
CA LEU A 777 -26.76 -9.83 22.17
C LEU A 777 -27.27 -9.04 20.95
N VAL A 778 -27.32 -9.66 19.76
CA VAL A 778 -27.83 -9.04 18.53
C VAL A 778 -29.29 -8.62 18.73
N GLY A 779 -29.61 -7.41 18.28
CA GLY A 779 -30.91 -6.76 18.45
C GLY A 779 -31.10 -6.05 19.80
N LYS A 780 -30.15 -6.14 20.74
CA LYS A 780 -30.22 -5.48 22.05
C LYS A 780 -29.42 -4.17 22.07
N TYR A 781 -29.76 -3.28 22.99
CA TYR A 781 -28.98 -2.06 23.24
C TYR A 781 -27.79 -2.38 24.13
N VAL A 782 -26.58 -2.16 23.61
CA VAL A 782 -25.32 -2.49 24.28
C VAL A 782 -24.43 -1.27 24.39
N ARG A 783 -23.58 -1.27 25.43
CA ARG A 783 -22.49 -0.32 25.61
C ARG A 783 -21.17 -1.05 25.36
N LEU A 784 -20.42 -0.58 24.37
CA LEU A 784 -19.10 -1.07 24.02
C LEU A 784 -18.06 -0.13 24.64
N GLU A 785 -17.22 -0.68 25.51
CA GLU A 785 -16.07 0.01 26.09
C GLU A 785 -14.80 -0.66 25.62
N ALA A 786 -14.10 -0.03 24.68
CA ALA A 786 -12.86 -0.52 24.12
C ALA A 786 -11.68 0.30 24.64
N SER A 787 -10.82 -0.34 25.42
CA SER A 787 -9.53 0.20 25.85
C SER A 787 -8.41 -0.58 25.15
N PRO A 788 -7.18 -0.03 25.05
CA PRO A 788 -6.06 -0.75 24.42
C PRO A 788 -5.72 -2.11 25.03
N SER A 789 -6.21 -2.41 26.24
CA SER A 789 -5.94 -3.65 26.97
C SER A 789 -7.16 -4.52 27.24
N HIS A 790 -8.39 -3.98 27.20
CA HIS A 790 -9.62 -4.71 27.51
C HIS A 790 -10.81 -4.18 26.70
N VAL A 791 -11.71 -5.08 26.30
CA VAL A 791 -12.99 -4.76 25.68
C VAL A 791 -14.11 -5.29 26.56
N ASN A 792 -15.01 -4.41 26.99
CA ASN A 792 -16.20 -4.77 27.75
C ASN A 792 -17.45 -4.47 26.93
N LEU A 793 -18.36 -5.45 26.87
CA LEU A 793 -19.65 -5.31 26.24
C LEU A 793 -20.75 -5.45 27.30
N ILE A 794 -21.39 -4.33 27.65
CA ILE A 794 -22.37 -4.25 28.74
C ILE A 794 -23.78 -4.15 28.15
N LEU A 795 -24.65 -5.08 28.53
CA LEU A 795 -26.05 -5.04 28.13
C LEU A 795 -26.78 -3.95 28.94
N SER A 796 -27.36 -2.96 28.25
CA SER A 796 -28.02 -1.82 28.89
C SER A 796 -29.54 -1.97 28.79
N ALA A 797 -30.24 -1.83 29.93
CA ALA A 797 -31.70 -1.86 29.97
C ALA A 797 -32.30 -0.52 29.48
N GLU A 798 -32.77 -0.54 28.23
CA GLU A 798 -33.68 0.38 27.49
C GLU A 798 -33.75 1.89 27.78
N GLY A 799 -33.78 2.65 26.68
CA GLY A 799 -34.27 4.01 26.63
C GLY A 799 -35.71 4.15 27.13
N LYS A 800 -35.88 4.99 28.16
CA LYS A 800 -37.15 5.68 28.43
C LYS A 800 -36.95 7.18 28.27
N SER A 801 -37.57 7.69 27.21
CA SER A 801 -38.13 9.03 27.04
C SER A 801 -37.74 10.07 28.09
N ARG A 802 -36.85 11.01 27.72
CA ARG A 802 -36.82 12.34 28.34
C ARG A 802 -37.90 13.20 27.69
N THR A 803 -39.10 13.21 28.26
CA THR A 803 -40.04 14.31 28.05
C THR A 803 -40.78 14.71 29.32
N SER A 804 -40.92 16.03 29.45
CA SER A 804 -41.78 16.83 30.33
C SER A 804 -41.26 17.30 31.70
N LYS A 805 -41.31 18.63 31.82
CA LYS A 805 -41.00 19.52 32.93
C LYS A 805 -42.08 19.45 34.03
N SER A 806 -41.73 19.77 35.26
CA SER A 806 -42.48 20.78 36.06
C SER A 806 -41.74 21.20 37.34
N ASN A 807 -41.70 22.52 37.55
CA ASN A 807 -41.31 23.23 38.76
C ASN A 807 -42.03 22.73 40.04
N ALA A 808 -41.35 22.77 41.19
CA ALA A 808 -41.90 23.37 42.41
C ALA A 808 -40.81 23.68 43.45
N ASN A 809 -40.94 24.89 43.98
CA ASN A 809 -40.21 25.56 45.05
C ASN A 809 -40.14 24.83 46.40
N LYS A 810 -39.11 25.22 47.18
CA LYS A 810 -39.14 25.79 48.55
C LYS A 810 -38.43 25.00 49.69
N LYS A 811 -37.44 25.72 50.24
CA LYS A 811 -37.17 26.01 51.67
C LYS A 811 -36.59 24.91 52.59
N THR A 812 -35.34 25.18 52.99
CA THR A 812 -34.85 25.37 54.38
C THR A 812 -35.63 24.66 55.50
N ASP A 813 -34.95 23.83 56.30
CA ASP A 813 -34.59 24.22 57.68
C ASP A 813 -33.60 23.28 58.39
N LYS A 814 -32.92 23.90 59.35
CA LYS A 814 -31.87 23.41 60.26
C LYS A 814 -32.39 22.50 61.38
N LYS A 815 -31.40 21.92 62.10
CA LYS A 815 -31.37 21.41 63.50
C LYS A 815 -31.83 19.94 63.66
N SER A 816 -31.25 19.12 64.53
CA SER A 816 -30.15 19.23 65.52
C SER A 816 -30.01 17.86 66.22
N SER A 817 -28.82 17.57 66.79
CA SER A 817 -28.56 16.80 68.04
C SER A 817 -29.07 15.34 68.11
N SER A 818 -28.40 14.33 68.65
CA SER A 818 -27.32 14.22 69.64
C SER A 818 -27.09 12.71 69.89
N VAL A 819 -25.83 12.27 70.01
CA VAL A 819 -25.23 11.61 71.21
C VAL A 819 -25.12 10.07 71.15
N ASP A 820 -23.85 9.64 71.24
CA ASP A 820 -23.19 8.49 71.88
C ASP A 820 -23.56 7.04 71.50
N ASP A 821 -22.61 6.26 70.97
CA ASP A 821 -21.72 5.40 71.78
C ASP A 821 -20.75 4.52 70.94
N GLU A 822 -19.76 3.97 71.65
CA GLU A 822 -18.42 3.49 71.29
C GLU A 822 -18.23 2.31 70.29
N GLU A 823 -17.20 2.48 69.45
CA GLU A 823 -16.04 1.60 69.17
C GLU A 823 -16.21 0.13 68.69
N SER A 824 -15.91 -0.11 67.39
CA SER A 824 -14.85 -1.03 66.90
C SER A 824 -14.89 -1.24 65.36
N LYS A 825 -13.72 -1.12 64.71
CA LYS A 825 -13.41 -1.36 63.27
C LYS A 825 -13.42 -2.88 62.92
N PRO A 826 -13.40 -3.37 61.65
CA PRO A 826 -12.88 -2.72 60.43
C PRO A 826 -13.57 -2.98 59.07
N VAL A 827 -13.21 -2.12 58.09
CA VAL A 827 -13.00 -2.37 56.65
C VAL A 827 -14.20 -2.83 55.79
N SER A 828 -14.70 -1.88 54.99
CA SER A 828 -15.17 -2.16 53.62
C SER A 828 -14.87 -0.97 52.70
N SER A 829 -14.49 -1.36 51.50
CA SER A 829 -14.05 -0.57 50.36
C SER A 829 -15.21 -0.27 49.41
N SER A 830 -15.40 1.00 49.05
CA SER A 830 -16.04 1.47 47.81
C SER A 830 -16.04 3.00 47.87
N SER A 831 -15.16 3.68 47.15
CA SER A 831 -15.39 4.19 45.79
C SER A 831 -16.54 5.22 45.72
N ASP A 832 -16.12 6.44 45.38
CA ASP A 832 -16.84 7.53 44.74
C ASP A 832 -17.32 8.70 45.61
N SER A 833 -16.47 9.73 45.64
CA SER A 833 -16.86 11.04 45.09
C SER A 833 -15.63 11.92 44.89
N LEU A 834 -15.21 12.01 43.63
CA LEU A 834 -14.50 13.19 43.13
C LEU A 834 -15.40 14.41 43.39
N LEU A 835 -14.88 15.41 44.10
CA LEU A 835 -14.59 16.74 43.52
C LEU A 835 -14.15 17.73 44.61
N ASN A 836 -13.13 18.51 44.24
CA ASN A 836 -12.68 19.76 44.82
C ASN A 836 -11.93 19.72 46.17
N SER A 837 -10.61 19.55 46.04
CA SER A 837 -9.67 20.36 46.79
C SER A 837 -8.59 20.83 45.83
N SER A 838 -8.81 21.99 45.21
CA SER A 838 -7.77 22.81 44.61
C SER A 838 -6.71 23.11 45.67
N LYS A 839 -5.64 22.32 45.68
CA LYS A 839 -4.36 22.74 46.25
C LYS A 839 -3.44 22.98 45.07
N ASP A 840 -3.07 24.23 44.92
CA ASP A 840 -2.05 24.72 44.00
C ASP A 840 -0.81 23.82 44.07
N ILE A 841 -0.56 23.05 43.01
CA ILE A 841 0.72 22.37 42.82
C ILE A 841 1.65 23.40 42.15
N PRO A 842 2.81 23.73 42.74
CA PRO A 842 3.74 24.66 42.13
C PRO A 842 4.23 24.11 40.79
N SER A 843 4.21 24.97 39.78
CA SER A 843 4.78 24.75 38.47
C SER A 843 6.24 24.27 38.53
N GLY A 844 6.53 23.16 37.85
CA GLY A 844 7.81 22.99 37.14
C GLY A 844 9.05 22.61 37.96
N GLY A 845 8.95 21.65 38.87
CA GLY A 845 10.13 20.98 39.43
C GLY A 845 10.45 19.68 38.68
N ILE A 846 11.71 19.47 38.29
CA ILE A 846 12.20 18.13 37.88
C ILE A 846 12.26 17.29 39.16
N ILE A 847 11.41 16.27 39.25
CA ILE A 847 11.38 15.34 40.38
C ILE A 847 12.29 14.15 40.02
N SER A 848 13.19 13.79 40.95
CA SER A 848 14.00 12.58 40.82
C SER A 848 13.08 11.37 40.73
N LEU A 849 13.38 10.41 39.84
CA LEU A 849 12.52 9.24 39.63
C LEU A 849 12.28 8.44 40.93
N ALA A 850 13.24 8.45 41.86
CA ALA A 850 13.12 7.80 43.16
C ALA A 850 12.03 8.42 44.07
N ASP A 851 11.74 9.71 43.87
CA ASP A 851 10.79 10.49 44.67
C ASP A 851 9.46 10.69 43.93
N SER A 852 9.26 9.98 42.81
CA SER A 852 8.05 10.08 42.02
C SER A 852 6.90 9.31 42.67
N ASP A 853 5.79 10.00 42.94
CA ASP A 853 4.56 9.40 43.45
C ASP A 853 3.41 9.58 42.46
N ALA A 854 2.35 8.79 42.62
CA ALA A 854 1.23 8.77 41.68
C ALA A 854 0.46 10.10 41.64
N SER A 855 0.51 10.89 42.72
CA SER A 855 -0.16 12.18 42.84
C SER A 855 0.68 13.35 42.27
N THR A 856 2.00 13.23 42.25
CA THR A 856 2.91 14.28 41.77
C THR A 856 3.39 14.04 40.33
N SER A 857 3.61 12.80 39.94
CA SER A 857 4.27 12.44 38.67
C SER A 857 3.45 11.47 37.80
N GLY A 858 2.27 11.06 38.29
CA GLY A 858 1.39 10.09 37.63
C GLY A 858 1.80 8.63 37.87
N SER A 859 0.86 7.71 37.63
CA SER A 859 1.00 6.29 37.98
C SER A 859 2.17 5.58 37.31
N LYS A 860 2.51 5.96 36.06
CA LYS A 860 3.64 5.37 35.33
C LYS A 860 4.99 5.76 35.91
N ALA A 861 5.19 7.05 36.22
CA ALA A 861 6.44 7.53 36.81
C ALA A 861 6.67 6.90 38.19
N ALA A 862 5.61 6.85 39.02
CA ALA A 862 5.66 6.22 40.33
C ALA A 862 6.03 4.73 40.26
N ALA A 863 5.46 3.98 39.30
CA ALA A 863 5.82 2.58 39.07
C ALA A 863 7.29 2.43 38.64
N CYS A 864 7.79 3.31 37.77
CA CYS A 864 9.20 3.33 37.37
C CYS A 864 10.14 3.67 38.55
N GLY A 865 9.75 4.60 39.43
CA GLY A 865 10.49 4.93 40.65
C GLY A 865 10.57 3.74 41.62
N LEU A 866 9.47 3.00 41.77
CA LEU A 866 9.42 1.79 42.57
C LEU A 866 10.34 0.70 41.99
N LEU A 867 10.29 0.47 40.68
CA LEU A 867 11.16 -0.50 39.99
C LEU A 867 12.64 -0.13 40.08
N ALA A 868 12.99 1.15 39.92
CA ALA A 868 14.36 1.64 40.10
C ALA A 868 14.86 1.41 41.53
N SER A 869 14.00 1.64 42.53
CA SER A 869 14.30 1.40 43.94
C SER A 869 14.49 -0.10 44.23
N LEU A 870 13.66 -0.96 43.66
CA LEU A 870 13.78 -2.43 43.78
C LEU A 870 15.04 -2.96 43.09
N ALA A 871 15.41 -2.44 41.91
CA ALA A 871 16.66 -2.79 41.24
C ALA A 871 17.89 -2.35 42.04
N ALA A 872 17.86 -1.14 42.61
CA ALA A 872 18.91 -0.64 43.51
C ALA A 872 19.01 -1.46 44.81
N ALA A 873 17.88 -1.97 45.32
CA ALA A 873 17.87 -2.87 46.48
C ALA A 873 18.41 -4.27 46.15
N SER A 874 18.07 -4.81 44.98
CA SER A 874 18.53 -6.11 44.49
C SER A 874 20.06 -6.15 44.31
N SER A 875 20.64 -5.08 43.73
CA SER A 875 22.10 -4.93 43.58
C SER A 875 22.87 -4.81 44.90
N ARG A 876 22.20 -4.53 46.03
CA ARG A 876 22.81 -4.44 47.37
C ARG A 876 22.76 -5.74 48.17
N GLY A 877 22.38 -6.87 47.56
CA GLY A 877 22.50 -8.19 48.17
C GLY A 877 21.67 -8.37 49.44
N LYS A 878 20.50 -7.72 49.53
CA LYS A 878 19.55 -7.92 50.63
C LYS A 878 18.16 -8.24 50.11
N ILE A 879 18.02 -9.38 49.41
CA ILE A 879 16.77 -10.15 49.40
C ILE A 879 17.16 -11.64 49.32
N PHE A 880 17.18 -12.29 50.50
CA PHE A 880 16.66 -13.64 50.71
C PHE A 880 15.51 -13.48 51.69
#